data_AF-A0A532U9F1-F1
#
_entry.id   AF-A0A532U9F1-F1
#
_cell.length_a   1.000
_cell.length_b   1.000
_cell.length_c   1.000
_cell.angle_alpha   90.00
_cell.angle_beta   90.00
_cell.angle_gamma   90.00
#
_symmetry.space_group_name_H-M   'P 1'
#
loop_
_entity.id
_entity.type
_entity.pdbx_description
1 polymer ?
#
loop_
_entity_poly.entity_id
_entity_poly.type
_entity_poly.pdbx_seq_one_letter_code
_entity_poly.pdbx_strand_id
1 'polypeptide(L)'
;MTKQHFFIVLVFLVFILVTSGVLCAQRVIDLDKVWGDMRVLGDKPDDQSGDRIAHGDINGDGYMDIIIGAAYARNCAGDTYVIFGSSSPLSTIDLSTQSADITVCGGYELDYSGYAVASGDVNGDGYDDLIIGAPYADPDGRSNAGETYVIFGKIFSSPTIIDLKTEAADITVGGDHGADYSGHAVASGDINGDGYDDLIIGAPWADPGGRSGAGETYVIFGDSFSSPPYTVDLSTQSADITVCGAADIDESGHALASGDVNNDGYDDVIIVAPYADPGGRLMAGETYVIFGFSFPSPPYTIDLSSWPANITVCGDDERVGGDTGIPVASGDVNGDGYCDVIIGAHGASPGGRPGAGEIYVIFGKIFSTPVIIDLSTDSADITVCGAVAYDWSGSALASGEVNNDGFDDIIIGANGADPGGRDKAGETYVIFGKIFSSPTTIDLSTTQADITVCGDDAFDNSGWAVASGDVNGDGYHDVIIGAPWADPGDPPRSYAGETYLIAGGGAFITAHGLGGKSWIKEFNLLANGLNSFKAFGAVNSQGEVHLAVGDVDADSLDEIAAGQGEGGKSWVKFFEVNGSIIDSFKAFGAANTNGELHLAIGNFDAEPSDNEIAVAQGEGGQSWVKVFEIDGTFKRAFKAFGAANAQGEVHLAAGDLENADGIDEIVAGMGEGGSSRVKIFSYDGSVIRSFKAFESADNPGGEVRLAVGNFDADADLEIAASTGYNGKNKVRLFEKDGTLIRQFAAFGSGGNPNGDVQITAADIDDNGIDEILCGHGEGGGSWVKVFKADGTSILSFKAFGGVNAQGEIHLARCKY
;
A
#
# COMPACT_ATOMS: atom_id res chain seq x y z
N MET A 1 -8.25 -24.07 -72.68
CA MET A 1 -9.69 -24.17 -72.98
C MET A 1 -10.29 -24.97 -71.84
N THR A 2 -11.08 -24.47 -70.90
CA THR A 2 -12.03 -23.34 -70.83
C THR A 2 -12.25 -23.01 -69.34
N LYS A 3 -12.05 -21.75 -68.90
CA LYS A 3 -13.07 -20.74 -68.49
C LYS A 3 -13.86 -21.14 -67.21
N GLN A 4 -14.17 -20.33 -66.19
CA GLN A 4 -14.22 -18.87 -65.93
C GLN A 4 -14.53 -18.71 -64.41
N HIS A 5 -13.83 -17.87 -63.64
CA HIS A 5 -14.26 -16.57 -63.06
C HIS A 5 -14.79 -16.53 -61.58
N PHE A 6 -14.12 -15.65 -60.82
CA PHE A 6 -14.61 -14.66 -59.82
C PHE A 6 -14.57 -14.89 -58.28
N PHE A 7 -13.95 -13.88 -57.62
CA PHE A 7 -14.14 -13.27 -56.27
C PHE A 7 -13.41 -13.77 -54.99
N ILE A 8 -12.50 -12.88 -54.51
CA ILE A 8 -12.01 -12.45 -53.16
C ILE A 8 -12.45 -13.26 -51.90
N VAL A 9 -11.50 -13.57 -50.99
CA VAL A 9 -11.39 -13.13 -49.56
C VAL A 9 -10.16 -13.76 -48.85
N LEU A 10 -9.37 -12.87 -48.23
CA LEU A 10 -8.51 -12.93 -47.03
C LEU A 10 -8.43 -14.25 -46.20
N VAL A 11 -7.20 -14.72 -45.86
CA VAL A 11 -6.86 -15.38 -44.56
C VAL A 11 -5.35 -15.17 -44.25
N PHE A 12 -5.07 -14.61 -43.08
CA PHE A 12 -3.77 -14.45 -42.42
C PHE A 12 -3.20 -15.80 -41.93
N LEU A 13 -1.88 -16.00 -42.03
CA LEU A 13 -1.16 -17.11 -41.41
C LEU A 13 0.15 -16.64 -40.77
N VAL A 14 0.18 -16.75 -39.43
CA VAL A 14 1.29 -17.19 -38.55
C VAL A 14 2.68 -16.60 -38.77
N PHE A 15 3.14 -15.82 -37.78
CA PHE A 15 4.53 -15.86 -37.32
C PHE A 15 4.53 -15.92 -35.78
N ILE A 16 5.00 -17.03 -35.23
CA ILE A 16 5.49 -17.17 -33.85
C ILE A 16 7.00 -17.05 -33.95
N LEU A 17 7.58 -16.13 -33.19
CA LEU A 17 8.97 -16.21 -32.75
C LEU A 17 9.06 -15.65 -31.33
N VAL A 18 9.50 -16.53 -30.44
CA VAL A 18 9.74 -16.35 -29.01
C VAL A 18 11.02 -15.55 -28.83
N THR A 19 10.96 -14.44 -28.09
CA THR A 19 12.11 -13.77 -27.45
C THR A 19 11.60 -13.03 -26.21
N SER A 20 12.30 -13.23 -25.08
CA SER A 20 12.10 -12.68 -23.71
C SER A 20 10.73 -12.93 -23.11
N GLY A 21 10.59 -13.82 -22.13
CA GLY A 21 11.16 -13.64 -20.80
C GLY A 21 9.94 -13.44 -19.89
N VAL A 22 9.86 -14.22 -18.83
CA VAL A 22 8.74 -14.32 -17.89
C VAL A 22 8.22 -12.93 -17.50
N LEU A 23 6.97 -12.61 -17.84
CA LEU A 23 6.22 -11.55 -17.17
C LEU A 23 5.50 -12.25 -16.01
N CYS A 24 6.11 -12.16 -14.83
CA CYS A 24 5.45 -12.43 -13.56
C CYS A 24 4.44 -11.30 -13.27
N ALA A 25 3.79 -11.39 -12.12
CA ALA A 25 2.69 -10.55 -11.69
C ALA A 25 3.12 -9.13 -11.63
N GLN A 26 2.35 -8.25 -12.25
CA GLN A 26 2.69 -6.85 -12.29
C GLN A 26 1.40 -6.07 -12.02
N ARG A 27 1.38 -5.28 -10.95
CA ARG A 27 0.42 -4.18 -10.82
C ARG A 27 1.09 -2.94 -11.41
N VAL A 28 1.04 -2.82 -12.74
CA VAL A 28 1.40 -1.58 -13.43
C VAL A 28 0.20 -0.67 -13.49
N ILE A 29 0.30 0.47 -12.84
CA ILE A 29 -0.67 1.54 -12.96
C ILE A 29 -0.06 2.55 -13.93
N ASP A 30 -0.64 2.67 -15.12
CA ASP A 30 -0.17 3.61 -16.14
C ASP A 30 -1.10 4.83 -16.15
N LEU A 31 -0.61 5.96 -15.64
CA LEU A 31 -1.42 7.17 -15.43
C LEU A 31 -2.01 7.72 -16.75
N ASP A 32 -1.36 7.48 -17.89
CA ASP A 32 -1.89 7.79 -19.25
C ASP A 32 -3.16 6.97 -19.60
N LYS A 33 -3.34 5.81 -18.97
CA LYS A 33 -4.48 4.91 -19.23
C LYS A 33 -5.55 4.97 -18.14
N VAL A 34 -5.12 5.16 -16.90
CA VAL A 34 -5.95 5.19 -15.69
C VAL A 34 -5.32 6.20 -14.74
N TRP A 35 -6.00 7.34 -14.54
CA TRP A 35 -5.47 8.54 -13.87
C TRP A 35 -5.25 8.42 -12.34
N GLY A 36 -5.10 7.20 -11.80
CA GLY A 36 -5.15 6.94 -10.36
C GLY A 36 -6.57 7.04 -9.79
N ASP A 37 -6.67 7.03 -8.46
CA ASP A 37 -7.94 7.13 -7.73
C ASP A 37 -8.29 8.59 -7.41
N MET A 38 -7.29 9.44 -7.12
CA MET A 38 -7.43 10.90 -7.04
C MET A 38 -6.36 11.63 -7.87
N ARG A 39 -6.70 12.85 -8.33
CA ARG A 39 -5.74 13.77 -8.97
C ARG A 39 -6.01 15.21 -8.56
N VAL A 40 -4.98 15.94 -8.15
CA VAL A 40 -5.02 17.38 -7.85
C VAL A 40 -4.25 18.11 -8.95
N LEU A 41 -4.90 19.06 -9.61
CA LEU A 41 -4.33 19.85 -10.70
C LEU A 41 -3.90 21.23 -10.18
N GLY A 42 -2.65 21.63 -10.42
CA GLY A 42 -2.09 22.90 -9.97
C GLY A 42 -2.85 24.14 -10.48
N ASP A 43 -2.82 25.23 -9.71
CA ASP A 43 -3.65 26.43 -9.95
C ASP A 43 -3.20 27.22 -11.18
N LYS A 44 -1.96 27.77 -11.19
CA LYS A 44 -1.45 28.64 -12.26
C LYS A 44 -0.20 28.07 -12.91
N PRO A 45 0.14 28.54 -14.13
CA PRO A 45 1.40 28.20 -14.77
C PRO A 45 2.60 28.56 -13.89
N ASP A 46 3.63 27.71 -13.94
CA ASP A 46 4.89 27.82 -13.20
C ASP A 46 4.78 27.68 -11.66
N ASP A 47 3.62 27.31 -11.11
CA ASP A 47 3.45 27.08 -9.68
C ASP A 47 4.18 25.82 -9.18
N GLN A 48 4.37 24.83 -10.07
CA GLN A 48 5.04 23.54 -9.81
C GLN A 48 4.50 22.80 -8.58
N SER A 49 3.17 22.77 -8.39
CA SER A 49 2.57 22.08 -7.25
C SER A 49 2.88 20.58 -7.28
N GLY A 50 3.19 20.01 -6.11
CA GLY A 50 3.62 18.61 -5.98
C GLY A 50 5.14 18.44 -6.06
N ASP A 51 5.91 19.52 -5.92
CA ASP A 51 7.37 19.46 -5.78
C ASP A 51 7.81 18.91 -4.41
N ARG A 52 6.92 19.04 -3.41
CA ARG A 52 6.98 18.40 -2.09
C ARG A 52 5.61 17.90 -1.66
N ILE A 53 5.59 16.79 -0.95
CA ILE A 53 4.36 16.17 -0.45
C ILE A 53 4.61 15.69 0.97
N ALA A 54 3.61 15.89 1.83
CA ALA A 54 3.49 15.29 3.15
C ALA A 54 2.02 14.93 3.41
N HIS A 55 1.73 14.34 4.56
CA HIS A 55 0.37 14.01 5.00
C HIS A 55 0.24 14.15 6.52
N GLY A 56 -0.97 14.38 7.00
CA GLY A 56 -1.31 14.39 8.43
C GLY A 56 -2.78 14.70 8.65
N ASP A 57 -3.34 14.37 9.81
CA ASP A 57 -4.74 14.68 10.15
C ASP A 57 -4.84 16.13 10.68
N ILE A 58 -4.74 17.09 9.75
CA ILE A 58 -4.71 18.53 10.06
C ILE A 58 -6.05 19.02 10.63
N ASN A 59 -7.14 18.33 10.26
CA ASN A 59 -8.49 18.73 10.60
C ASN A 59 -9.12 17.90 11.74
N GLY A 60 -8.47 16.80 12.14
CA GLY A 60 -8.80 15.92 13.27
C GLY A 60 -10.03 15.06 13.04
N ASP A 61 -10.29 14.65 11.80
CA ASP A 61 -11.44 13.81 11.44
C ASP A 61 -11.09 12.32 11.26
N GLY A 62 -9.83 11.96 11.48
CA GLY A 62 -9.32 10.59 11.43
C GLY A 62 -8.96 10.13 10.03
N TYR A 63 -8.98 11.01 9.03
CA TYR A 63 -8.46 10.74 7.68
C TYR A 63 -7.16 11.54 7.49
N MET A 64 -6.16 10.96 6.86
CA MET A 64 -4.95 11.70 6.55
C MET A 64 -5.25 12.75 5.46
N ASP A 65 -4.88 14.00 5.72
CA ASP A 65 -4.98 15.08 4.74
C ASP A 65 -3.72 15.14 3.88
N ILE A 66 -3.85 15.54 2.62
CA ILE A 66 -2.71 15.67 1.71
C ILE A 66 -2.16 17.10 1.77
N ILE A 67 -0.86 17.22 2.03
CA ILE A 67 -0.13 18.49 2.06
C ILE A 67 0.73 18.60 0.80
N ILE A 68 0.52 19.65 0.01
CA ILE A 68 1.16 19.85 -1.29
C ILE A 68 1.95 21.17 -1.28
N GLY A 69 3.26 21.08 -1.45
CA GLY A 69 4.13 22.22 -1.70
C GLY A 69 3.96 22.74 -3.14
N ALA A 70 4.05 24.07 -3.28
CA ALA A 70 4.11 24.77 -4.56
C ALA A 70 5.05 25.98 -4.40
N ALA A 71 6.33 25.71 -4.11
CA ALA A 71 7.30 26.73 -3.71
C ALA A 71 7.55 27.80 -4.78
N TYR A 72 7.22 27.51 -6.04
CA TYR A 72 7.41 28.40 -7.19
C TYR A 72 6.21 29.33 -7.43
N ALA A 73 5.09 29.10 -6.74
CA ALA A 73 3.88 29.90 -6.88
C ALA A 73 4.11 31.39 -6.53
N ARG A 74 3.31 32.25 -7.17
CA ARG A 74 3.28 33.72 -6.93
C ARG A 74 4.67 34.39 -6.96
N ASN A 75 5.43 34.19 -8.04
CA ASN A 75 6.81 34.65 -8.21
C ASN A 75 7.76 34.07 -7.13
N CYS A 76 7.62 32.77 -6.87
CA CYS A 76 8.36 32.05 -5.83
C CYS A 76 8.18 32.64 -4.43
N ALA A 77 7.05 33.29 -4.15
CA ALA A 77 6.64 33.50 -2.77
C ALA A 77 6.25 32.16 -2.12
N GLY A 78 5.74 31.25 -2.95
CA GLY A 78 5.43 29.88 -2.60
C GLY A 78 4.08 29.73 -1.92
N ASP A 79 3.37 28.65 -2.25
CA ASP A 79 2.08 28.29 -1.65
C ASP A 79 2.17 26.87 -1.07
N THR A 80 1.32 26.58 -0.10
CA THR A 80 1.08 25.23 0.42
C THR A 80 -0.42 24.98 0.42
N TYR A 81 -0.84 23.88 -0.20
CA TYR A 81 -2.24 23.47 -0.29
C TYR A 81 -2.47 22.26 0.62
N VAL A 82 -3.57 22.25 1.35
CA VAL A 82 -4.06 21.06 2.07
C VAL A 82 -5.38 20.63 1.46
N ILE A 83 -5.46 19.35 1.11
CA ILE A 83 -6.68 18.69 0.62
C ILE A 83 -7.12 17.71 1.67
N PHE A 84 -8.35 17.85 2.17
CA PHE A 84 -8.82 16.97 3.24
C PHE A 84 -9.09 15.55 2.75
N GLY A 85 -8.65 14.59 3.56
CA GLY A 85 -8.98 13.18 3.39
C GLY A 85 -10.48 12.93 3.56
N SER A 86 -10.99 11.85 2.97
CA SER A 86 -12.39 11.46 3.18
C SER A 86 -12.70 10.04 2.70
N SER A 87 -13.67 9.38 3.35
CA SER A 87 -14.31 8.14 2.87
C SER A 87 -15.24 8.32 1.67
N SER A 88 -15.38 9.54 1.14
CA SER A 88 -16.12 9.74 -0.11
C SER A 88 -15.26 9.31 -1.30
N PRO A 89 -15.87 8.85 -2.41
CA PRO A 89 -15.11 8.47 -3.59
C PRO A 89 -14.17 9.60 -4.02
N LEU A 90 -12.88 9.27 -4.05
CA LEU A 90 -11.81 10.14 -4.49
C LEU A 90 -12.12 10.71 -5.88
N SER A 91 -11.82 12.00 -6.09
CA SER A 91 -12.19 12.70 -7.32
C SER A 91 -11.16 13.75 -7.72
N THR A 92 -11.15 14.13 -9.00
CA THR A 92 -10.23 15.15 -9.49
C THR A 92 -10.56 16.53 -8.92
N ILE A 93 -9.56 17.19 -8.32
CA ILE A 93 -9.63 18.56 -7.83
C ILE A 93 -8.80 19.44 -8.76
N ASP A 94 -9.40 20.47 -9.36
CA ASP A 94 -8.67 21.45 -10.18
C ASP A 94 -8.54 22.77 -9.42
N LEU A 95 -7.34 23.06 -8.90
CA LEU A 95 -7.07 24.23 -8.06
C LEU A 95 -7.32 25.57 -8.76
N SER A 96 -7.36 25.57 -10.10
CA SER A 96 -7.69 26.76 -10.89
C SER A 96 -9.18 27.10 -10.88
N THR A 97 -10.04 26.16 -10.49
CA THR A 97 -11.51 26.31 -10.49
C THR A 97 -12.16 26.04 -9.14
N GLN A 98 -11.48 25.30 -8.28
CA GLN A 98 -11.90 24.93 -6.93
C GLN A 98 -10.76 25.27 -5.97
N SER A 99 -11.05 25.93 -4.85
CA SER A 99 -10.03 26.14 -3.82
C SER A 99 -9.72 24.83 -3.10
N ALA A 100 -8.44 24.65 -2.71
CA ALA A 100 -8.06 23.68 -1.69
C ALA A 100 -8.81 23.95 -0.37
N ASP A 101 -8.85 22.96 0.51
CA ASP A 101 -9.50 23.09 1.82
C ASP A 101 -8.77 24.08 2.72
N ILE A 102 -7.44 24.06 2.67
CA ILE A 102 -6.56 25.09 3.23
C ILE A 102 -5.57 25.55 2.16
N THR A 103 -5.30 26.85 2.12
CA THR A 103 -4.19 27.42 1.34
C THR A 103 -3.38 28.34 2.24
N VAL A 104 -2.10 28.03 2.42
CA VAL A 104 -1.13 28.91 3.08
C VAL A 104 -0.32 29.61 2.00
N CYS A 105 -0.48 30.93 1.91
CA CYS A 105 0.25 31.78 0.99
C CYS A 105 1.53 32.30 1.68
N GLY A 106 2.71 31.96 1.15
CA GLY A 106 3.98 32.58 1.51
C GLY A 106 4.01 34.11 1.41
N GLY A 107 4.83 34.73 2.26
CA GLY A 107 4.77 36.17 2.54
C GLY A 107 5.35 37.09 1.46
N TYR A 108 6.59 36.86 1.03
CA TYR A 108 7.31 37.71 0.08
C TYR A 108 7.85 36.93 -1.12
N GLU A 109 8.05 37.62 -2.23
CA GLU A 109 8.56 37.01 -3.46
C GLU A 109 9.98 36.48 -3.24
N LEU A 110 10.28 35.31 -3.81
CA LEU A 110 11.55 34.58 -3.67
C LEU A 110 11.83 33.99 -2.29
N ASP A 111 10.86 33.92 -1.37
CA ASP A 111 11.03 33.22 -0.09
C ASP A 111 10.95 31.68 -0.25
N TYR A 112 10.29 31.20 -1.31
CA TYR A 112 10.02 29.78 -1.59
C TYR A 112 9.33 29.05 -0.43
N SER A 113 8.29 29.65 0.16
CA SER A 113 7.47 28.96 1.16
C SER A 113 6.85 27.69 0.58
N GLY A 114 6.94 26.56 1.29
CA GLY A 114 6.52 25.26 0.78
C GLY A 114 7.62 24.48 0.07
N TYR A 115 8.88 24.96 0.12
CA TYR A 115 10.05 24.23 -0.38
C TYR A 115 10.33 22.93 0.37
N ALA A 116 9.87 22.85 1.61
CA ALA A 116 9.80 21.64 2.42
C ALA A 116 8.49 21.68 3.21
N VAL A 117 7.82 20.54 3.35
CA VAL A 117 6.59 20.40 4.13
C VAL A 117 6.68 19.13 4.99
N ALA A 118 6.13 19.21 6.19
CA ALA A 118 5.95 18.08 7.11
C ALA A 118 4.75 18.38 8.02
N SER A 119 4.41 17.45 8.90
CA SER A 119 3.36 17.65 9.91
C SER A 119 3.59 16.77 11.14
N GLY A 120 3.03 17.22 12.26
CA GLY A 120 3.03 16.52 13.54
C GLY A 120 2.31 17.35 14.60
N ASP A 121 1.87 16.74 15.69
CA ASP A 121 1.15 17.41 16.77
C ASP A 121 2.14 18.11 17.72
N VAL A 122 2.69 19.24 17.27
CA VAL A 122 3.73 19.97 18.03
C VAL A 122 3.17 20.70 19.24
N ASN A 123 1.84 20.86 19.29
CA ASN A 123 1.14 21.56 20.35
C ASN A 123 0.37 20.62 21.32
N GLY A 124 0.28 19.34 21.00
CA GLY A 124 -0.30 18.26 21.80
C GLY A 124 -1.81 18.37 21.97
N ASP A 125 -2.53 18.93 20.99
CA ASP A 125 -3.98 19.06 21.01
C ASP A 125 -4.73 17.97 20.22
N GLY A 126 -3.99 17.03 19.65
CA GLY A 126 -4.49 15.88 18.90
C GLY A 126 -4.84 16.17 17.44
N TYR A 127 -4.40 17.31 16.92
CA TYR A 127 -4.45 17.66 15.49
C TYR A 127 -3.03 17.75 14.98
N ASP A 128 -2.76 17.19 13.80
CA ASP A 128 -1.45 17.39 13.19
C ASP A 128 -1.30 18.86 12.77
N ASP A 129 -0.15 19.45 13.09
CA ASP A 129 0.19 20.83 12.74
C ASP A 129 0.96 20.86 11.42
N LEU A 130 0.72 21.87 10.59
CA LEU A 130 1.39 22.01 9.29
C LEU A 130 2.72 22.75 9.46
N ILE A 131 3.82 22.11 9.04
CA ILE A 131 5.19 22.65 9.11
C ILE A 131 5.67 23.01 7.69
N ILE A 132 6.12 24.24 7.49
CA ILE A 132 6.44 24.79 6.16
C ILE A 132 7.81 25.47 6.17
N GLY A 133 8.73 24.99 5.34
CA GLY A 133 10.04 25.61 5.10
C GLY A 133 10.00 26.71 4.05
N ALA A 134 10.69 27.82 4.31
CA ALA A 134 10.94 28.95 3.41
C ALA A 134 12.43 29.34 3.45
N PRO A 135 13.33 28.51 2.86
CA PRO A 135 14.77 28.63 3.06
C PRO A 135 15.39 29.94 2.52
N TYR A 136 14.68 30.66 1.65
CA TYR A 136 15.17 31.90 1.06
C TYR A 136 14.59 33.15 1.73
N ALA A 137 13.77 32.99 2.76
CA ALA A 137 13.25 34.12 3.52
C ALA A 137 14.36 34.90 4.22
N ASP A 138 14.10 36.19 4.45
CA ASP A 138 15.04 37.16 5.02
C ASP A 138 14.65 37.59 6.45
N PRO A 139 14.66 36.70 7.46
CA PRO A 139 14.23 37.02 8.82
C PRO A 139 15.07 38.17 9.38
N ASP A 140 14.40 39.22 9.86
CA ASP A 140 15.02 40.47 10.34
C ASP A 140 16.04 41.09 9.37
N GLY A 141 15.90 40.83 8.05
CA GLY A 141 16.76 41.35 6.99
C GLY A 141 18.07 40.60 6.81
N ARG A 142 18.23 39.40 7.40
CA ARG A 142 19.35 38.50 7.13
C ARG A 142 19.08 37.74 5.83
N SER A 143 19.79 38.14 4.77
CA SER A 143 19.54 37.61 3.43
C SER A 143 19.67 36.08 3.38
N ASN A 144 18.62 35.39 2.93
CA ASN A 144 18.54 33.93 2.82
C ASN A 144 18.95 33.20 4.12
N ALA A 145 18.64 33.75 5.29
CA ALA A 145 18.81 33.00 6.53
C ALA A 145 17.75 31.90 6.65
N GLY A 146 16.60 32.09 5.99
CA GLY A 146 15.50 31.13 5.93
C GLY A 146 14.56 31.22 7.12
N GLU A 147 13.29 30.88 6.90
CA GLU A 147 12.26 30.80 7.93
C GLU A 147 11.55 29.44 7.87
N THR A 148 11.01 29.01 9.00
CA THR A 148 10.07 27.87 9.10
C THR A 148 8.82 28.33 9.81
N TYR A 149 7.66 28.00 9.24
CA TYR A 149 6.36 28.39 9.78
C TYR A 149 5.60 27.15 10.24
N VAL A 150 4.91 27.25 11.36
CA VAL A 150 3.95 26.24 11.82
C VAL A 150 2.57 26.85 11.88
N ILE A 151 1.59 26.18 11.28
CA ILE A 151 0.17 26.51 11.36
C ILE A 151 -0.51 25.41 12.17
N PHE A 152 -1.12 25.77 13.30
CA PHE A 152 -1.74 24.77 14.15
C PHE A 152 -2.99 24.18 13.51
N GLY A 153 -3.01 22.84 13.50
CA GLY A 153 -4.14 21.99 13.17
C GLY A 153 -5.35 22.34 14.01
N LYS A 154 -6.52 22.12 13.44
CA LYS A 154 -7.84 22.32 14.08
C LYS A 154 -8.93 22.00 13.09
N ILE A 155 -10.15 21.98 13.59
CA ILE A 155 -11.33 22.03 12.71
C ILE A 155 -11.36 23.38 11.96
N PHE A 156 -10.97 23.35 10.69
CA PHE A 156 -11.03 24.50 9.79
C PHE A 156 -12.41 24.63 9.12
N SER A 157 -12.74 25.85 8.68
CA SER A 157 -13.80 26.03 7.69
C SER A 157 -13.23 25.86 6.29
N SER A 158 -13.69 24.89 5.51
CA SER A 158 -13.24 24.76 4.12
C SER A 158 -14.06 25.66 3.16
N PRO A 159 -13.41 26.51 2.32
CA PRO A 159 -11.97 26.75 2.25
C PRO A 159 -11.46 27.76 3.28
N THR A 160 -10.23 27.58 3.77
CA THR A 160 -9.47 28.55 4.59
C THR A 160 -8.25 29.05 3.82
N ILE A 161 -7.98 30.36 3.87
CA ILE A 161 -6.78 30.97 3.28
C ILE A 161 -6.03 31.70 4.40
N ILE A 162 -4.75 31.39 4.56
CA ILE A 162 -3.83 32.02 5.50
C ILE A 162 -2.77 32.74 4.68
N ASP A 163 -2.66 34.06 4.82
CA ASP A 163 -1.65 34.86 4.08
C ASP A 163 -0.56 35.32 5.04
N LEU A 164 0.60 34.64 4.99
CA LEU A 164 1.76 34.87 5.88
C LEU A 164 2.34 36.30 5.78
N LYS A 165 1.97 37.05 4.73
CA LYS A 165 2.32 38.47 4.63
C LYS A 165 1.51 39.35 5.57
N THR A 166 0.27 38.96 5.85
CA THR A 166 -0.72 39.78 6.56
C THR A 166 -1.15 39.19 7.89
N GLU A 167 -0.93 37.90 8.08
CA GLU A 167 -1.26 37.11 9.25
C GLU A 167 0.01 36.39 9.71
N ALA A 168 0.26 36.38 11.02
CA ALA A 168 1.38 35.63 11.55
C ALA A 168 1.04 34.13 11.58
N ALA A 169 2.01 33.28 11.30
CA ALA A 169 1.93 31.86 11.62
C ALA A 169 1.84 31.65 13.14
N ASP A 170 1.39 30.47 13.57
CA ASP A 170 1.27 30.15 14.99
C ASP A 170 2.67 30.00 15.63
N ILE A 171 3.64 29.43 14.90
CA ILE A 171 5.06 29.49 15.23
C ILE A 171 5.84 30.01 14.00
N THR A 172 6.84 30.85 14.24
CA THR A 172 7.84 31.24 13.22
C THR A 172 9.24 31.07 13.77
N VAL A 173 10.06 30.27 13.08
CA VAL A 173 11.47 30.04 13.38
C VAL A 173 12.32 30.74 12.31
N GLY A 174 13.08 31.78 12.70
CA GLY A 174 14.02 32.46 11.82
C GLY A 174 15.44 31.90 11.96
N GLY A 175 16.09 31.61 10.83
CA GLY A 175 17.46 31.08 10.76
C GLY A 175 18.51 32.00 11.38
N ASP A 176 19.65 31.45 11.78
CA ASP A 176 20.70 32.16 12.53
C ASP A 176 21.41 33.23 11.68
N HIS A 177 22.21 32.82 10.68
CA HIS A 177 22.97 33.72 9.82
C HIS A 177 22.45 33.73 8.38
N GLY A 178 22.78 34.79 7.63
CA GLY A 178 22.40 34.89 6.22
C GLY A 178 23.15 33.88 5.36
N ALA A 179 22.45 33.28 4.41
CA ALA A 179 22.89 32.19 3.54
C ALA A 179 23.04 30.82 4.24
N ASP A 180 22.45 30.64 5.42
CA ASP A 180 22.35 29.32 6.08
C ASP A 180 21.20 28.47 5.48
N TYR A 181 20.19 29.14 4.90
CA TYR A 181 18.99 28.54 4.31
C TYR A 181 18.23 27.60 5.27
N SER A 182 18.01 28.04 6.51
CA SER A 182 17.20 27.30 7.49
C SER A 182 15.79 27.04 6.96
N GLY A 183 15.27 25.83 7.17
CA GLY A 183 13.98 25.41 6.60
C GLY A 183 14.12 24.80 5.19
N HIS A 184 15.34 24.46 4.77
CA HIS A 184 15.57 23.72 3.52
C HIS A 184 14.99 22.31 3.56
N ALA A 185 15.02 21.68 4.74
CA ALA A 185 14.36 20.43 5.06
C ALA A 185 13.66 20.60 6.41
N VAL A 186 12.51 19.94 6.58
CA VAL A 186 11.74 19.93 7.82
C VAL A 186 11.22 18.52 8.08
N ALA A 187 11.16 18.12 9.36
CA ALA A 187 10.58 16.88 9.85
C ALA A 187 10.07 17.10 11.29
N SER A 188 9.39 16.12 11.86
CA SER A 188 8.82 16.18 13.21
C SER A 188 8.80 14.81 13.89
N GLY A 189 8.82 14.78 15.22
CA GLY A 189 8.67 13.56 16.03
C GLY A 189 9.00 13.84 17.49
N ASP A 190 8.62 12.96 18.41
CA ASP A 190 8.81 13.14 19.86
C ASP A 190 10.25 12.75 20.28
N ILE A 191 11.21 13.62 19.97
CA ILE A 191 12.64 13.38 20.21
C ILE A 191 12.98 13.37 21.70
N ASN A 192 12.18 14.08 22.50
CA ASN A 192 12.41 14.30 23.92
C ASN A 192 11.53 13.41 24.84
N GLY A 193 10.52 12.74 24.28
CA GLY A 193 9.62 11.77 24.91
C GLY A 193 8.62 12.40 25.87
N ASP A 194 8.16 13.62 25.60
CA ASP A 194 7.17 14.32 26.42
C ASP A 194 5.75 14.30 25.86
N GLY A 195 5.55 13.63 24.72
CA GLY A 195 4.27 13.44 24.05
C GLY A 195 3.85 14.59 23.16
N TYR A 196 4.77 15.50 22.83
CA TYR A 196 4.59 16.54 21.81
C TYR A 196 5.58 16.28 20.69
N ASP A 197 5.15 16.43 19.44
CA ASP A 197 6.12 16.36 18.34
C ASP A 197 7.06 17.57 18.37
N ASP A 198 8.35 17.32 18.20
CA ASP A 198 9.39 18.34 18.14
C ASP A 198 9.65 18.76 16.69
N LEU A 199 9.99 20.03 16.45
CA LEU A 199 10.32 20.54 15.13
C LEU A 199 11.79 20.27 14.79
N ILE A 200 12.06 19.61 13.66
CA ILE A 200 13.42 19.35 13.17
C ILE A 200 13.64 20.16 11.89
N ILE A 201 14.66 21.03 11.90
CA ILE A 201 14.89 22.03 10.84
C ILE A 201 16.32 21.95 10.32
N GLY A 202 16.48 21.79 9.01
CA GLY A 202 17.77 21.74 8.33
C GLY A 202 18.23 23.10 7.80
N ALA A 203 19.51 23.42 8.02
CA ALA A 203 20.21 24.58 7.49
C ALA A 203 21.54 24.13 6.85
N PRO A 204 21.49 23.45 5.68
CA PRO A 204 22.64 22.76 5.10
C PRO A 204 23.84 23.64 4.75
N TRP A 205 23.66 24.96 4.58
CA TRP A 205 24.78 25.87 4.28
C TRP A 205 25.27 26.67 5.48
N ALA A 206 24.78 26.38 6.69
CA ALA A 206 25.31 26.98 7.90
C ALA A 206 26.81 26.67 8.08
N ASP A 207 27.51 27.57 8.77
CA ASP A 207 28.96 27.53 8.95
C ASP A 207 29.40 27.20 10.40
N PRO A 208 28.99 26.06 11.00
CA PRO A 208 29.24 25.77 12.40
C PRO A 208 30.74 25.74 12.72
N GLY A 209 31.13 26.41 13.79
CA GLY A 209 32.54 26.50 14.18
C GLY A 209 33.45 27.14 13.12
N GLY A 210 32.89 27.81 12.11
CA GLY A 210 33.57 28.39 10.96
C GLY A 210 33.90 27.39 9.84
N ARG A 211 33.28 26.20 9.84
CA ARG A 211 33.40 25.19 8.77
C ARG A 211 32.41 25.54 7.67
N SER A 212 32.90 25.91 6.48
CA SER A 212 32.06 26.53 5.45
C SER A 212 31.12 25.51 4.82
N GLY A 213 29.80 25.76 4.88
CA GLY A 213 28.78 24.86 4.33
C GLY A 213 28.79 23.47 4.95
N ALA A 214 29.23 23.35 6.22
CA ALA A 214 29.16 22.07 6.93
C ALA A 214 27.72 21.69 7.29
N GLY A 215 26.85 22.70 7.44
CA GLY A 215 25.44 22.55 7.72
C GLY A 215 25.13 22.36 9.21
N GLU A 216 23.92 22.76 9.59
CA GLU A 216 23.37 22.60 10.94
C GLU A 216 21.96 21.99 10.86
N THR A 217 21.58 21.27 11.91
CA THR A 217 20.22 20.82 12.16
C THR A 217 19.78 21.30 13.53
N TYR A 218 18.61 21.92 13.60
CA TYR A 218 18.04 22.47 14.82
C TYR A 218 16.82 21.63 15.22
N VAL A 219 16.71 21.30 16.50
CA VAL A 219 15.49 20.75 17.10
C VAL A 219 14.92 21.79 18.06
N ILE A 220 13.65 22.13 17.88
CA ILE A 220 12.87 22.99 18.78
C ILE A 220 11.78 22.13 19.40
N PHE A 221 11.76 22.03 20.73
CA PHE A 221 10.81 21.14 21.38
C PHE A 221 9.38 21.63 21.27
N GLY A 222 8.46 20.67 21.09
CA GLY A 222 7.02 20.88 21.21
C GLY A 222 6.64 21.35 22.62
N ASP A 223 5.50 22.02 22.75
CA ASP A 223 4.91 22.42 24.04
C ASP A 223 3.42 22.69 23.80
N SER A 224 2.64 22.80 24.87
CA SER A 224 1.24 23.22 24.87
C SER A 224 0.91 24.58 24.22
N PHE A 225 1.90 25.34 23.71
CA PHE A 225 1.82 26.62 22.99
C PHE A 225 0.53 27.45 23.21
N SER A 226 0.17 27.72 24.47
CA SER A 226 -1.16 28.23 24.86
C SER A 226 -1.54 29.66 24.41
N SER A 227 -0.69 30.42 23.73
CA SER A 227 -0.96 31.80 23.29
C SER A 227 -0.12 32.21 22.06
N PRO A 228 -0.40 31.67 20.85
CA PRO A 228 0.28 32.05 19.62
C PRO A 228 0.00 33.53 19.24
N PRO A 229 0.88 34.18 18.45
CA PRO A 229 2.03 33.58 17.76
C PRO A 229 3.30 33.48 18.63
N TYR A 230 4.10 32.44 18.36
CA TYR A 230 5.43 32.22 18.92
C TYR A 230 6.51 32.54 17.88
N THR A 231 7.62 33.12 18.34
CA THR A 231 8.76 33.44 17.46
C THR A 231 10.05 32.96 18.09
N VAL A 232 10.79 32.18 17.32
CA VAL A 232 12.11 31.63 17.66
C VAL A 232 13.11 32.26 16.68
N ASP A 233 14.03 33.08 17.18
CA ASP A 233 15.10 33.66 16.33
C ASP A 233 16.45 33.04 16.69
N LEU A 234 16.93 32.14 15.82
CA LEU A 234 18.13 31.34 16.08
C LEU A 234 19.41 32.19 16.23
N SER A 235 19.40 33.47 15.83
CA SER A 235 20.56 34.37 16.10
C SER A 235 20.62 34.97 17.48
N THR A 236 19.50 34.96 18.20
CA THR A 236 19.41 35.55 19.54
C THR A 236 19.07 34.53 20.61
N GLN A 237 18.56 33.36 20.23
CA GLN A 237 18.31 32.22 21.09
C GLN A 237 18.82 30.93 20.46
N SER A 238 19.41 30.07 21.28
CA SER A 238 19.77 28.72 20.84
C SER A 238 18.52 27.86 20.68
N ALA A 239 18.54 26.95 19.70
CA ALA A 239 17.62 25.83 19.64
C ALA A 239 17.80 24.90 20.86
N ASP A 240 16.81 24.04 21.13
CA ASP A 240 16.90 23.07 22.23
C ASP A 240 17.98 22.02 21.96
N ILE A 241 18.12 21.60 20.70
CA ILE A 241 19.25 20.81 20.21
C ILE A 241 19.79 21.48 18.94
N THR A 242 21.12 21.54 18.83
CA THR A 242 21.81 21.90 17.58
C THR A 242 22.81 20.81 17.23
N VAL A 243 22.66 20.21 16.05
CA VAL A 243 23.61 19.25 15.49
C VAL A 243 24.42 19.96 14.41
N CYS A 244 25.73 20.09 14.62
CA CYS A 244 26.65 20.75 13.70
C CYS A 244 27.34 19.72 12.81
N GLY A 245 27.35 19.97 11.50
CA GLY A 245 28.01 19.13 10.50
C GLY A 245 29.53 19.01 10.70
N ALA A 246 30.09 17.92 10.16
CA ALA A 246 31.42 17.44 10.50
C ALA A 246 32.56 18.18 9.79
N ALA A 247 32.44 18.44 8.49
CA ALA A 247 33.46 19.08 7.67
C ALA A 247 32.88 20.08 6.65
N ASP A 248 33.77 20.88 6.04
CA ASP A 248 33.40 21.89 5.05
C ASP A 248 32.66 21.23 3.87
N ILE A 249 31.54 21.83 3.43
CA ILE A 249 30.77 21.45 2.24
C ILE A 249 30.06 20.10 2.37
N ASP A 250 30.00 19.51 3.57
CA ASP A 250 29.23 18.26 3.79
C ASP A 250 27.71 18.48 3.61
N GLU A 251 27.24 19.71 3.83
CA GLU A 251 25.84 20.12 3.79
C GLU A 251 24.92 19.29 4.69
N SER A 252 25.32 19.04 5.94
CA SER A 252 24.51 18.32 6.93
C SER A 252 23.17 19.01 7.17
N GLY A 253 22.08 18.25 7.20
CA GLY A 253 20.72 18.78 7.33
C GLY A 253 20.06 19.10 5.98
N HIS A 254 20.60 18.56 4.88
CA HIS A 254 20.03 18.74 3.55
C HIS A 254 18.71 17.95 3.37
N ALA A 255 18.56 16.81 4.04
CA ALA A 255 17.33 16.03 4.15
C ALA A 255 17.22 15.49 5.58
N LEU A 256 15.98 15.29 6.03
CA LEU A 256 15.64 14.94 7.41
C LEU A 256 14.52 13.91 7.44
N ALA A 257 14.56 13.02 8.43
CA ALA A 257 13.46 12.15 8.83
C ALA A 257 13.59 11.89 10.34
N SER A 258 12.58 11.24 10.91
CA SER A 258 12.49 10.90 12.33
C SER A 258 11.89 9.50 12.51
N GLY A 259 12.17 8.87 13.63
CA GLY A 259 11.53 7.60 14.02
C GLY A 259 12.38 6.85 15.03
N ASP A 260 11.75 5.98 15.82
CA ASP A 260 12.43 5.23 16.87
C ASP A 260 13.22 4.03 16.30
N VAL A 261 14.44 4.30 15.85
CA VAL A 261 15.33 3.31 15.20
C VAL A 261 15.88 2.29 16.21
N ASN A 262 15.79 2.63 17.51
CA ASN A 262 16.38 1.85 18.58
C ASN A 262 15.36 1.23 19.56
N ASN A 263 14.06 1.53 19.34
CA ASN A 263 12.89 1.10 20.09
C ASN A 263 13.01 1.39 21.60
N ASP A 264 13.42 2.60 21.96
CA ASP A 264 13.47 3.07 23.36
C ASP A 264 12.34 4.02 23.76
N GLY A 265 11.39 4.25 22.84
CA GLY A 265 10.21 5.08 23.01
C GLY A 265 10.46 6.57 22.78
N TYR A 266 11.59 6.94 22.19
CA TYR A 266 11.92 8.29 21.76
C TYR A 266 12.17 8.26 20.25
N ASP A 267 11.62 9.23 19.52
CA ASP A 267 11.98 9.33 18.11
C ASP A 267 13.45 9.77 17.97
N ASP A 268 14.15 9.18 17.00
CA ASP A 268 15.52 9.52 16.68
C ASP A 268 15.56 10.50 15.51
N VAL A 269 16.57 11.37 15.46
CA VAL A 269 16.75 12.33 14.36
C VAL A 269 17.67 11.75 13.29
N ILE A 270 17.19 11.64 12.06
CA ILE A 270 17.95 11.15 10.91
C ILE A 270 18.35 12.34 10.03
N ILE A 271 19.65 12.51 9.81
CA ILE A 271 20.25 13.70 9.17
C ILE A 271 21.12 13.27 8.01
N VAL A 272 20.90 13.85 6.84
CA VAL A 272 21.69 13.57 5.64
C VAL A 272 22.68 14.69 5.34
N ALA A 273 23.93 14.31 5.06
CA ALA A 273 25.03 15.14 4.57
C ALA A 273 25.50 14.60 3.21
N PRO A 274 24.83 14.98 2.11
CA PRO A 274 24.96 14.30 0.82
C PRO A 274 26.28 14.55 0.10
N TYR A 275 27.08 15.51 0.57
CA TYR A 275 28.36 15.86 -0.03
C TYR A 275 29.56 15.49 0.86
N ALA A 276 29.31 14.82 1.99
CA ALA A 276 30.37 14.32 2.84
C ALA A 276 31.31 13.36 2.09
N ASP A 277 32.58 13.36 2.50
CA ASP A 277 33.67 12.60 1.88
C ASP A 277 34.13 11.41 2.76
N PRO A 278 33.27 10.42 3.10
CA PRO A 278 33.63 9.34 4.00
C PRO A 278 34.82 8.54 3.46
N GLY A 279 35.82 8.30 4.31
CA GLY A 279 37.04 7.59 3.90
C GLY A 279 37.83 8.28 2.78
N GLY A 280 37.52 9.54 2.45
CA GLY A 280 38.07 10.30 1.33
C GLY A 280 37.42 10.02 -0.03
N ARG A 281 36.27 9.33 -0.07
CA ARG A 281 35.46 9.12 -1.28
C ARG A 281 34.66 10.39 -1.57
N LEU A 282 34.98 11.07 -2.66
CA LEU A 282 34.42 12.38 -2.96
C LEU A 282 32.89 12.33 -3.11
N MET A 283 32.17 13.09 -2.29
CA MET A 283 30.71 13.24 -2.28
C MET A 283 29.97 11.91 -2.26
N ALA A 284 30.51 10.92 -1.53
CA ALA A 284 29.82 9.65 -1.33
C ALA A 284 28.65 9.78 -0.35
N GLY A 285 28.65 10.83 0.48
CA GLY A 285 27.58 11.16 1.40
C GLY A 285 27.64 10.38 2.71
N GLU A 286 27.13 10.99 3.77
CA GLU A 286 26.94 10.37 5.09
C GLU A 286 25.51 10.61 5.57
N THR A 287 24.93 9.61 6.23
CA THR A 287 23.68 9.72 6.98
C THR A 287 23.98 9.49 8.46
N TYR A 288 23.53 10.39 9.31
CA TYR A 288 23.70 10.33 10.76
C TYR A 288 22.37 10.06 11.43
N VAL A 289 22.36 9.18 12.43
CA VAL A 289 21.22 9.02 13.35
C VAL A 289 21.66 9.49 14.73
N ILE A 290 20.92 10.44 15.29
CA ILE A 290 21.10 10.97 16.64
C ILE A 290 19.94 10.46 17.49
N PHE A 291 20.25 9.68 18.51
CA PHE A 291 19.18 9.09 19.31
C PHE A 291 18.47 10.12 20.18
N GLY A 292 17.14 10.02 20.19
CA GLY A 292 16.27 10.71 21.13
C GLY A 292 16.56 10.26 22.56
N PHE A 293 16.19 11.11 23.53
CA PHE A 293 16.18 10.76 24.96
C PHE A 293 15.52 11.88 25.75
N SER A 294 15.27 11.68 27.05
CA SER A 294 14.82 12.79 27.90
C SER A 294 15.92 13.86 28.08
N PHE A 295 15.71 15.05 27.51
CA PHE A 295 16.63 16.19 27.54
C PHE A 295 16.29 17.19 28.68
N PRO A 296 16.66 16.98 29.96
CA PRO A 296 16.12 17.76 31.09
C PRO A 296 16.64 19.20 31.22
N SER A 297 17.58 19.65 30.39
CA SER A 297 18.26 20.94 30.53
C SER A 297 18.85 21.44 29.21
N PRO A 298 18.02 21.69 28.17
CA PRO A 298 18.48 22.32 26.94
C PRO A 298 19.08 23.72 27.21
N PRO A 299 19.95 24.24 26.33
CA PRO A 299 20.27 23.72 25.00
C PRO A 299 21.39 22.65 24.98
N TYR A 300 21.33 21.74 24.01
CA TYR A 300 22.37 20.75 23.70
C TYR A 300 23.02 21.08 22.35
N THR A 301 24.34 20.90 22.26
CA THR A 301 25.07 21.04 20.99
C THR A 301 25.87 19.78 20.73
N ILE A 302 25.62 19.13 19.59
CA ILE A 302 26.30 17.94 19.11
C ILE A 302 27.14 18.35 17.91
N ASP A 303 28.46 18.41 18.06
CA ASP A 303 29.37 18.75 16.95
C ASP A 303 29.98 17.48 16.36
N LEU A 304 29.49 17.06 15.18
CA LEU A 304 29.85 15.83 14.49
C LEU A 304 31.34 15.74 14.14
N SER A 305 32.04 16.87 14.08
CA SER A 305 33.50 16.90 13.87
C SER A 305 34.30 16.38 15.08
N SER A 306 33.67 16.32 16.25
CA SER A 306 34.33 15.98 17.53
C SER A 306 33.59 14.94 18.35
N TRP A 307 32.30 14.74 18.09
CA TRP A 307 31.42 13.76 18.73
C TRP A 307 30.70 12.96 17.63
N PRO A 308 30.99 11.66 17.48
CA PRO A 308 30.30 10.87 16.47
C PRO A 308 28.80 10.75 16.79
N ALA A 309 27.99 10.65 15.74
CA ALA A 309 26.59 10.26 15.85
C ALA A 309 26.42 8.87 16.47
N ASN A 310 25.21 8.53 16.89
CA ASN A 310 24.89 7.19 17.42
C ASN A 310 25.08 6.14 16.32
N ILE A 311 24.60 6.43 15.12
CA ILE A 311 24.82 5.66 13.91
C ILE A 311 25.34 6.60 12.83
N THR A 312 26.32 6.16 12.04
CA THR A 312 26.77 6.81 10.82
C THR A 312 26.78 5.80 9.69
N VAL A 313 26.04 6.09 8.62
CA VAL A 313 26.04 5.31 7.38
C VAL A 313 26.84 6.07 6.34
N CYS A 314 27.92 5.50 5.85
CA CYS A 314 28.78 6.11 4.83
C CYS A 314 28.46 5.50 3.46
N GLY A 315 28.26 6.34 2.44
CA GLY A 315 28.04 5.89 1.06
C GLY A 315 29.23 5.15 0.46
N ASP A 316 28.94 4.33 -0.56
CA ASP A 316 29.84 3.32 -1.10
C ASP A 316 30.67 3.76 -2.32
N ASP A 317 30.16 4.64 -3.18
CA ASP A 317 30.84 5.09 -4.42
C ASP A 317 30.93 6.62 -4.57
N GLU A 318 31.88 7.07 -5.41
CA GLU A 318 32.05 8.48 -5.79
C GLU A 318 30.91 8.95 -6.71
N ARG A 319 30.28 10.08 -6.37
CA ARG A 319 29.13 10.59 -7.14
C ARG A 319 29.49 10.94 -8.60
N VAL A 320 28.80 10.31 -9.57
CA VAL A 320 28.92 10.63 -11.01
C VAL A 320 27.69 11.41 -11.49
N GLY A 321 27.72 12.75 -11.33
CA GLY A 321 26.72 13.67 -11.92
C GLY A 321 25.74 14.29 -10.90
N GLY A 322 25.49 15.61 -11.01
CA GLY A 322 24.47 16.34 -10.22
C GLY A 322 23.05 15.88 -10.61
N ASP A 323 22.02 15.87 -9.74
CA ASP A 323 21.56 16.86 -8.76
C ASP A 323 21.12 16.23 -7.40
N THR A 324 20.47 17.02 -6.54
CA THR A 324 20.43 17.20 -5.06
C THR A 324 20.06 16.06 -4.09
N GLY A 325 20.69 16.07 -2.90
CA GLY A 325 20.06 15.72 -1.61
C GLY A 325 19.41 14.35 -1.46
N ILE A 326 20.22 13.31 -1.27
CA ILE A 326 19.82 11.95 -0.87
C ILE A 326 18.57 12.02 0.03
N PRO A 327 17.37 11.63 -0.43
CA PRO A 327 16.19 11.60 0.42
C PRO A 327 16.36 10.53 1.48
N VAL A 328 15.62 10.68 2.58
CA VAL A 328 15.60 9.73 3.67
C VAL A 328 14.18 9.55 4.17
N ALA A 329 13.85 8.33 4.55
CA ALA A 329 12.60 7.96 5.18
C ALA A 329 12.88 6.93 6.28
N SER A 330 11.85 6.63 7.07
CA SER A 330 11.88 5.67 8.15
C SER A 330 10.56 4.89 8.17
N GLY A 331 10.62 3.64 8.65
CA GLY A 331 9.48 2.74 8.78
C GLY A 331 9.93 1.33 9.12
N ASP A 332 9.09 0.52 9.74
CA ASP A 332 9.39 -0.88 10.10
C ASP A 332 9.11 -1.81 8.92
N VAL A 333 10.03 -1.86 7.96
CA VAL A 333 9.82 -2.62 6.72
C VAL A 333 9.99 -4.13 6.89
N ASN A 334 10.44 -4.56 8.06
CA ASN A 334 10.74 -5.95 8.38
C ASN A 334 9.88 -6.53 9.52
N GLY A 335 9.03 -5.71 10.14
CA GLY A 335 8.01 -6.09 11.11
C GLY A 335 8.58 -6.50 12.46
N ASP A 336 9.76 -6.01 12.84
CA ASP A 336 10.42 -6.35 14.11
C ASP A 336 10.17 -5.33 15.23
N GLY A 337 9.38 -4.29 14.94
CA GLY A 337 8.97 -3.22 15.83
C GLY A 337 10.02 -2.11 16.00
N TYR A 338 11.07 -2.07 15.17
CA TYR A 338 12.04 -0.97 15.14
C TYR A 338 11.87 -0.20 13.83
N CYS A 339 11.90 1.13 13.87
CA CYS A 339 11.95 1.89 12.63
C CYS A 339 13.28 1.61 11.90
N ASP A 340 13.19 1.23 10.63
CA ASP A 340 14.34 1.08 9.76
C ASP A 340 14.69 2.41 9.10
N VAL A 341 15.95 2.58 8.68
CA VAL A 341 16.41 3.81 8.00
C VAL A 341 16.54 3.53 6.50
N ILE A 342 15.80 4.26 5.68
CA ILE A 342 15.74 4.11 4.22
C ILE A 342 16.44 5.31 3.56
N ILE A 343 17.51 5.06 2.81
CA ILE A 343 18.41 6.10 2.28
C ILE A 343 18.46 6.02 0.75
N GLY A 344 18.22 7.14 0.07
CA GLY A 344 18.19 7.21 -1.39
C GLY A 344 19.49 7.74 -2.00
N ALA A 345 20.20 6.92 -2.77
CA ALA A 345 21.39 7.29 -3.53
C ALA A 345 21.07 7.34 -5.04
N HIS A 346 20.18 8.23 -5.47
CA HIS A 346 19.68 8.31 -6.86
C HIS A 346 20.75 8.56 -7.93
N GLY A 347 21.89 9.15 -7.54
CA GLY A 347 23.05 9.33 -8.41
C GLY A 347 23.91 8.08 -8.59
N ALA A 348 23.67 7.03 -7.81
CA ALA A 348 24.46 5.81 -7.84
C ALA A 348 24.27 5.03 -9.15
N SER A 349 25.25 4.18 -9.45
CA SER A 349 25.38 3.54 -10.77
C SER A 349 25.38 2.00 -10.69
N PRO A 350 24.33 1.38 -10.13
CA PRO A 350 24.29 -0.05 -9.87
C PRO A 350 24.54 -0.86 -11.13
N GLY A 351 25.40 -1.88 -11.04
CA GLY A 351 25.73 -2.74 -12.18
C GLY A 351 26.35 -1.99 -13.38
N GLY A 352 26.87 -0.77 -13.17
CA GLY A 352 27.43 0.09 -14.21
C GLY A 352 26.39 0.84 -15.05
N ARG A 353 25.15 0.98 -14.58
CA ARG A 353 24.09 1.81 -15.18
C ARG A 353 24.18 3.23 -14.62
N PRO A 354 24.70 4.23 -15.36
CA PRO A 354 24.94 5.55 -14.79
C PRO A 354 23.64 6.21 -14.27
N GLY A 355 23.63 6.65 -13.01
CA GLY A 355 22.49 7.35 -12.41
C GLY A 355 21.18 6.56 -12.43
N ALA A 356 21.25 5.23 -12.40
CA ALA A 356 20.04 4.41 -12.20
C ALA A 356 19.51 4.54 -10.76
N GLY A 357 20.39 4.84 -9.81
CA GLY A 357 20.06 5.04 -8.40
C GLY A 357 20.09 3.75 -7.58
N GLU A 358 20.43 3.87 -6.31
CA GLU A 358 20.39 2.79 -5.31
C GLU A 358 19.64 3.27 -4.06
N ILE A 359 18.95 2.36 -3.39
CA ILE A 359 18.26 2.62 -2.11
C ILE A 359 18.83 1.63 -1.11
N TYR A 360 19.22 2.12 0.06
CA TYR A 360 19.79 1.32 1.14
C TYR A 360 18.84 1.34 2.34
N VAL A 361 18.49 0.16 2.85
CA VAL A 361 17.75 0.03 4.12
C VAL A 361 18.68 -0.53 5.17
N ILE A 362 18.74 0.15 6.32
CA ILE A 362 19.46 -0.28 7.50
C ILE A 362 18.44 -0.64 8.56
N PHE A 363 18.43 -1.90 8.99
CA PHE A 363 17.46 -2.36 9.98
C PHE A 363 17.74 -1.77 11.35
N GLY A 364 16.68 -1.18 11.92
CA GLY A 364 16.58 -0.75 13.29
C GLY A 364 16.87 -1.92 14.24
N LYS A 365 17.39 -1.59 15.41
CA LYS A 365 17.71 -2.54 16.49
C LYS A 365 18.28 -1.79 17.68
N ILE A 366 18.47 -2.50 18.78
CA ILE A 366 19.33 -2.02 19.86
C ILE A 366 20.81 -1.99 19.39
N PHE A 367 21.36 -0.81 19.17
CA PHE A 367 22.74 -0.61 18.75
C PHE A 367 23.72 -0.45 19.92
N SER A 368 24.94 -0.97 19.79
CA SER A 368 26.05 -0.65 20.70
C SER A 368 26.83 0.55 20.18
N THR A 369 26.36 1.76 20.50
CA THR A 369 26.82 3.02 19.90
C THR A 369 28.19 3.50 20.39
N PRO A 370 28.96 4.26 19.57
CA PRO A 370 28.65 4.61 18.18
C PRO A 370 28.85 3.45 17.21
N VAL A 371 28.03 3.37 16.16
CA VAL A 371 28.13 2.40 15.06
C VAL A 371 28.42 3.14 13.76
N ILE A 372 29.36 2.61 12.97
CA ILE A 372 29.65 3.10 11.62
C ILE A 372 29.40 1.94 10.66
N ILE A 373 28.56 2.17 9.66
CA ILE A 373 28.27 1.24 8.56
C ILE A 373 28.86 1.87 7.30
N ASP A 374 29.95 1.32 6.79
CA ASP A 374 30.56 1.82 5.55
C ASP A 374 30.12 0.95 4.38
N LEU A 375 29.16 1.42 3.58
CA LEU A 375 28.55 0.66 2.48
C LEU A 375 29.56 0.25 1.40
N SER A 376 30.77 0.83 1.36
CA SER A 376 31.85 0.38 0.47
C SER A 376 32.50 -0.94 0.91
N THR A 377 32.31 -1.33 2.19
CA THR A 377 32.93 -2.52 2.79
C THR A 377 31.95 -3.43 3.54
N ASP A 378 30.89 -2.84 4.07
CA ASP A 378 29.76 -3.50 4.73
C ASP A 378 28.60 -3.62 3.73
N SER A 379 27.56 -4.36 4.10
CA SER A 379 26.33 -4.45 3.31
C SER A 379 25.20 -3.80 4.09
N ALA A 380 24.34 -3.05 3.38
CA ALA A 380 23.02 -2.71 3.91
C ALA A 380 22.21 -3.99 4.13
N ASP A 381 21.17 -3.90 4.97
CA ASP A 381 20.26 -5.04 5.21
C ASP A 381 19.40 -5.31 3.97
N ILE A 382 18.95 -4.25 3.29
CA ILE A 382 18.35 -4.32 1.95
C ILE A 382 19.05 -3.32 1.03
N THR A 383 19.29 -3.72 -0.21
CA THR A 383 19.71 -2.82 -1.29
C THR A 383 18.75 -2.95 -2.48
N VAL A 384 18.10 -1.86 -2.87
CA VAL A 384 17.28 -1.79 -4.09
C VAL A 384 18.06 -1.05 -5.17
N CYS A 385 18.36 -1.71 -6.28
CA CYS A 385 19.07 -1.12 -7.41
C CYS A 385 18.08 -0.66 -8.48
N GLY A 386 18.17 0.59 -8.92
CA GLY A 386 17.34 1.18 -9.96
C GLY A 386 17.46 0.48 -11.32
N ALA A 387 16.39 0.56 -12.12
CA ALA A 387 16.21 -0.27 -13.30
C ALA A 387 17.09 0.15 -14.48
N VAL A 388 16.95 1.40 -14.96
CA VAL A 388 17.61 1.91 -16.17
C VAL A 388 18.48 3.13 -15.83
N ALA A 389 19.51 3.35 -16.64
CA ALA A 389 20.41 4.49 -16.48
C ALA A 389 19.63 5.81 -16.61
N TYR A 390 19.91 6.73 -15.69
CA TYR A 390 19.29 8.07 -15.57
C TYR A 390 17.83 8.09 -15.12
N ASP A 391 17.28 6.97 -14.66
CA ASP A 391 15.95 6.95 -14.03
C ASP A 391 15.94 7.68 -12.67
N TRP A 392 17.11 7.78 -12.03
CA TRP A 392 17.31 8.39 -10.72
C TRP A 392 16.41 7.79 -9.63
N SER A 393 16.27 6.46 -9.60
CA SER A 393 15.50 5.77 -8.57
C SER A 393 16.03 6.11 -7.17
N GLY A 394 15.13 6.40 -6.23
CA GLY A 394 15.47 6.91 -4.91
C GLY A 394 15.66 8.43 -4.90
N SER A 395 15.07 9.16 -5.85
CA SER A 395 15.02 10.63 -5.87
C SER A 395 14.04 11.19 -4.82
N ALA A 396 13.08 10.38 -4.41
CA ALA A 396 12.16 10.59 -3.30
C ALA A 396 11.87 9.25 -2.62
N LEU A 397 11.63 9.28 -1.31
CA LEU A 397 11.36 8.10 -0.50
C LEU A 397 10.21 8.37 0.47
N ALA A 398 9.41 7.34 0.72
CA ALA A 398 8.42 7.28 1.79
C ALA A 398 8.29 5.82 2.27
N SER A 399 7.69 5.65 3.44
CA SER A 399 7.36 4.34 4.01
C SER A 399 5.89 4.32 4.45
N GLY A 400 5.24 3.17 4.42
CA GLY A 400 3.90 3.00 4.98
C GLY A 400 3.23 1.70 4.54
N GLU A 401 2.20 1.26 5.27
CA GLU A 401 1.50 -0.03 5.04
C GLU A 401 0.47 0.06 3.91
N VAL A 402 0.90 -0.03 2.65
CA VAL A 402 0.02 0.14 1.46
C VAL A 402 -0.87 -1.07 1.22
N ASN A 403 -0.38 -2.26 1.55
CA ASN A 403 -1.11 -3.52 1.49
C ASN A 403 -1.67 -3.99 2.85
N ASN A 404 -1.36 -3.26 3.93
CA ASN A 404 -1.75 -3.53 5.31
C ASN A 404 -1.54 -5.00 5.72
N ASP A 405 -0.30 -5.47 5.57
CA ASP A 405 0.16 -6.79 6.03
C ASP A 405 0.92 -6.75 7.37
N GLY A 406 0.99 -5.57 7.99
CA GLY A 406 1.73 -5.31 9.23
C GLY A 406 3.23 -5.06 9.03
N PHE A 407 3.68 -4.84 7.80
CA PHE A 407 5.03 -4.39 7.45
C PHE A 407 4.92 -3.06 6.70
N ASP A 408 5.78 -2.10 7.02
CA ASP A 408 5.85 -0.89 6.22
C ASP A 408 6.43 -1.20 4.82
N ASP A 409 5.82 -0.64 3.78
CA ASP A 409 6.27 -0.76 2.40
C ASP A 409 7.22 0.36 2.02
N ILE A 410 8.17 0.08 1.11
CA ILE A 410 9.12 1.08 0.63
C ILE A 410 8.60 1.71 -0.66
N ILE A 411 8.37 3.02 -0.65
CA ILE A 411 7.91 3.78 -1.81
C ILE A 411 9.08 4.60 -2.38
N ILE A 412 9.34 4.44 -3.67
CA ILE A 412 10.53 4.94 -4.34
C ILE A 412 10.15 5.76 -5.57
N GLY A 413 10.52 7.04 -5.57
CA GLY A 413 10.44 7.89 -6.76
C GLY A 413 11.60 7.65 -7.73
N ALA A 414 11.31 7.58 -9.02
CA ALA A 414 12.26 7.50 -10.14
C ALA A 414 11.85 8.51 -11.22
N ASN A 415 12.00 9.79 -10.89
CA ASN A 415 11.44 10.89 -11.69
C ASN A 415 12.08 11.06 -13.07
N GLY A 416 13.23 10.43 -13.31
CA GLY A 416 13.93 10.44 -14.60
C GLY A 416 13.48 9.33 -15.55
N ALA A 417 12.63 8.40 -15.10
CA ALA A 417 12.27 7.21 -15.87
C ALA A 417 11.40 7.52 -17.09
N ASP A 418 11.51 6.64 -18.10
CA ASP A 418 10.86 6.78 -19.42
C ASP A 418 9.76 5.70 -19.67
N PRO A 419 8.70 5.61 -18.85
CA PRO A 419 7.69 4.56 -18.97
C PRO A 419 7.02 4.58 -20.34
N GLY A 420 6.89 3.41 -20.97
CA GLY A 420 6.29 3.30 -22.30
C GLY A 420 7.04 4.08 -23.40
N GLY A 421 8.25 4.58 -23.13
CA GLY A 421 9.02 5.45 -24.02
C GLY A 421 8.64 6.93 -23.95
N ARG A 422 7.91 7.37 -22.91
CA ARG A 422 7.59 8.78 -22.63
C ARG A 422 8.75 9.39 -21.84
N ASP A 423 9.56 10.20 -22.52
CA ASP A 423 10.77 10.85 -21.97
C ASP A 423 10.44 11.57 -20.66
N LYS A 424 11.05 11.15 -19.55
CA LYS A 424 10.89 11.69 -18.19
C LYS A 424 9.44 11.86 -17.76
N ALA A 425 8.57 10.94 -18.14
CA ALA A 425 7.25 10.89 -17.52
C ALA A 425 7.36 10.49 -16.03
N GLY A 426 8.42 9.75 -15.68
CA GLY A 426 8.71 9.32 -14.31
C GLY A 426 8.01 8.02 -13.92
N GLU A 427 8.59 7.30 -12.97
CA GLU A 427 7.99 6.10 -12.38
C GLU A 427 8.05 6.19 -10.84
N THR A 428 7.09 5.55 -10.17
CA THR A 428 7.13 5.29 -8.72
C THR A 428 7.04 3.78 -8.50
N TYR A 429 7.89 3.23 -7.66
CA TYR A 429 7.87 1.83 -7.28
C TYR A 429 7.40 1.68 -5.84
N VAL A 430 6.63 0.63 -5.56
CA VAL A 430 6.37 0.17 -4.19
C VAL A 430 6.97 -1.22 -4.06
N ILE A 431 7.78 -1.42 -3.04
CA ILE A 431 8.35 -2.71 -2.65
C ILE A 431 7.71 -3.09 -1.33
N PHE A 432 6.99 -4.21 -1.30
CA PHE A 432 6.28 -4.59 -0.11
C PHE A 432 7.24 -5.02 1.01
N GLY A 433 6.94 -4.53 2.21
CA GLY A 433 7.59 -4.94 3.45
C GLY A 433 7.38 -6.43 3.68
N LYS A 434 8.34 -7.07 4.36
CA LYS A 434 8.25 -8.47 4.81
C LYS A 434 9.46 -8.84 5.64
N ILE A 435 9.45 -10.04 6.19
CA ILE A 435 10.65 -10.64 6.76
C ILE A 435 11.68 -10.91 5.65
N PHE A 436 12.66 -10.02 5.52
CA PHE A 436 13.77 -10.18 4.58
C PHE A 436 14.91 -11.02 5.15
N SER A 437 15.62 -11.75 4.27
CA SER A 437 16.92 -12.32 4.62
C SER A 437 18.00 -11.24 4.58
N SER A 438 18.56 -10.78 5.70
CA SER A 438 19.65 -9.79 5.66
C SER A 438 21.03 -10.43 5.39
N PRO A 439 21.81 -9.97 4.38
CA PRO A 439 21.48 -8.91 3.41
C PRO A 439 20.66 -9.41 2.21
N THR A 440 19.75 -8.58 1.71
CA THR A 440 18.96 -8.81 0.48
C THR A 440 19.26 -7.76 -0.59
N THR A 441 19.31 -8.16 -1.86
CA THR A 441 19.41 -7.23 -3.00
C THR A 441 18.25 -7.42 -3.96
N ILE A 442 17.55 -6.33 -4.28
CA ILE A 442 16.45 -6.27 -5.25
C ILE A 442 16.93 -5.41 -6.42
N ASP A 443 17.19 -6.02 -7.59
CA ASP A 443 17.62 -5.27 -8.78
C ASP A 443 16.44 -5.07 -9.74
N LEU A 444 15.92 -3.84 -9.82
CA LEU A 444 14.73 -3.48 -10.59
C LEU A 444 14.87 -3.69 -12.11
N SER A 445 16.08 -3.93 -12.63
CA SER A 445 16.24 -4.32 -14.05
C SER A 445 15.94 -5.78 -14.32
N THR A 446 15.94 -6.60 -13.28
CA THR A 446 15.78 -8.07 -13.40
C THR A 446 14.66 -8.62 -12.55
N THR A 447 14.35 -7.93 -11.44
CA THR A 447 13.25 -8.20 -10.52
C THR A 447 12.26 -7.06 -10.68
N GLN A 448 10.97 -7.37 -10.77
CA GLN A 448 9.95 -6.33 -10.83
C GLN A 448 9.62 -5.85 -9.41
N ALA A 449 9.26 -4.57 -9.27
CA ALA A 449 8.63 -4.07 -8.05
C ALA A 449 7.21 -4.65 -7.91
N ASP A 450 6.69 -4.67 -6.68
CA ASP A 450 5.35 -5.20 -6.39
C ASP A 450 4.27 -4.30 -7.03
N ILE A 451 4.43 -2.98 -6.90
CA ILE A 451 3.65 -1.98 -7.65
C ILE A 451 4.60 -1.10 -8.47
N THR A 452 4.22 -0.79 -9.70
CA THR A 452 4.87 0.24 -10.51
C THR A 452 3.82 1.22 -11.02
N VAL A 453 3.98 2.49 -10.68
CA VAL A 453 3.15 3.59 -11.19
C VAL A 453 3.94 4.34 -12.25
N CYS A 454 3.46 4.30 -13.48
CA CYS A 454 4.06 5.01 -14.60
C CYS A 454 3.40 6.38 -14.76
N GLY A 455 4.22 7.44 -14.87
CA GLY A 455 3.79 8.80 -15.13
C GLY A 455 2.99 8.97 -16.42
N ASP A 456 2.16 10.01 -16.44
CA ASP A 456 1.17 10.31 -17.49
C ASP A 456 1.84 10.80 -18.78
N ASP A 457 2.22 12.08 -18.86
CA ASP A 457 2.81 12.70 -20.03
C ASP A 457 4.34 12.82 -19.93
N ALA A 458 4.99 12.97 -21.08
CA ALA A 458 6.44 13.18 -21.13
C ALA A 458 6.83 14.50 -20.46
N PHE A 459 7.91 14.48 -19.68
CA PHE A 459 8.46 15.58 -18.89
C PHE A 459 7.64 16.01 -17.66
N ASP A 460 6.62 15.25 -17.27
CA ASP A 460 5.87 15.50 -16.04
C ASP A 460 6.70 15.26 -14.77
N ASN A 461 7.74 14.41 -14.88
CA ASN A 461 8.60 13.98 -13.77
C ASN A 461 7.80 13.43 -12.58
N SER A 462 6.82 12.55 -12.82
CA SER A 462 6.11 11.87 -11.75
C SER A 462 7.08 11.09 -10.84
N GLY A 463 6.80 11.02 -9.54
CA GLY A 463 7.73 10.44 -8.57
C GLY A 463 8.82 11.41 -8.11
N TRP A 464 8.68 12.72 -8.38
CA TRP A 464 9.57 13.76 -7.85
C TRP A 464 9.46 13.92 -6.33
N ALA A 465 8.25 13.72 -5.81
CA ALA A 465 7.95 13.64 -4.39
C ALA A 465 6.97 12.48 -4.17
N VAL A 466 7.11 11.79 -3.04
CA VAL A 466 6.21 10.70 -2.63
C VAL A 466 5.90 10.82 -1.14
N ALA A 467 4.72 10.38 -0.75
CA ALA A 467 4.28 10.25 0.64
C ALA A 467 3.27 9.09 0.76
N SER A 468 2.97 8.66 1.98
CA SER A 468 2.01 7.59 2.22
C SER A 468 1.17 7.80 3.46
N GLY A 469 -0.12 7.53 3.39
CA GLY A 469 -1.02 7.63 4.55
C GLY A 469 -2.46 7.31 4.15
N ASP A 470 -3.29 6.93 5.12
CA ASP A 470 -4.69 6.56 4.88
C ASP A 470 -5.57 7.80 4.65
N VAL A 471 -5.61 8.28 3.42
CA VAL A 471 -6.36 9.50 3.04
C VAL A 471 -7.85 9.21 2.92
N ASN A 472 -8.21 7.96 2.64
CA ASN A 472 -9.57 7.55 2.36
C ASN A 472 -10.27 6.86 3.56
N GLY A 473 -9.52 6.52 4.60
CA GLY A 473 -9.98 5.92 5.84
C GLY A 473 -10.40 4.47 5.69
N ASP A 474 -9.80 3.73 4.76
CA ASP A 474 -10.07 2.30 4.52
C ASP A 474 -9.09 1.37 5.25
N GLY A 475 -8.20 1.93 6.08
CA GLY A 475 -7.22 1.18 6.84
C GLY A 475 -5.96 0.82 6.06
N TYR A 476 -5.85 1.21 4.78
CA TYR A 476 -4.62 1.03 4.01
C TYR A 476 -3.97 2.38 3.77
N HIS A 477 -2.64 2.43 3.83
CA HIS A 477 -1.97 3.64 3.43
C HIS A 477 -2.07 3.82 1.91
N ASP A 478 -2.49 5.01 1.49
CA ASP A 478 -2.51 5.39 0.09
C ASP A 478 -1.12 5.86 -0.35
N VAL A 479 -0.82 5.79 -1.65
CA VAL A 479 0.44 6.31 -2.21
C VAL A 479 0.18 7.64 -2.91
N ILE A 480 0.84 8.69 -2.45
CA ILE A 480 0.70 10.05 -2.95
C ILE A 480 1.95 10.41 -3.77
N ILE A 481 1.77 10.89 -5.00
CA ILE A 481 2.86 11.07 -5.98
C ILE A 481 2.79 12.47 -6.60
N GLY A 482 3.92 13.18 -6.57
CA GLY A 482 4.08 14.51 -7.15
C GLY A 482 4.66 14.48 -8.56
N ALA A 483 4.09 15.30 -9.44
CA ALA A 483 4.52 15.53 -10.82
C ALA A 483 4.57 17.07 -11.07
N PRO A 484 5.57 17.77 -10.52
CA PRO A 484 5.59 19.23 -10.48
C PRO A 484 5.67 19.89 -11.85
N TRP A 485 6.07 19.16 -12.90
CA TRP A 485 6.22 19.70 -14.24
C TRP A 485 5.08 19.34 -15.19
N ALA A 486 4.05 18.67 -14.67
CA ALA A 486 2.85 18.40 -15.44
C ALA A 486 2.13 19.70 -15.86
N ASP A 487 1.45 19.60 -17.00
CA ASP A 487 0.73 20.70 -17.67
C ASP A 487 -0.80 20.52 -17.60
N PRO A 488 -1.43 20.59 -16.40
CA PRO A 488 -2.84 20.28 -16.22
C PRO A 488 -3.81 21.19 -16.98
N GLY A 489 -5.00 20.66 -17.26
CA GLY A 489 -6.19 21.41 -17.67
C GLY A 489 -6.38 21.59 -19.17
N ASP A 490 -7.53 22.15 -19.56
CA ASP A 490 -7.84 22.54 -20.96
C ASP A 490 -8.36 23.98 -21.00
N PRO A 491 -7.56 24.96 -21.45
CA PRO A 491 -6.23 24.80 -22.03
C PRO A 491 -5.15 24.42 -20.99
N PRO A 492 -4.06 23.73 -21.40
CA PRO A 492 -2.97 23.34 -20.50
C PRO A 492 -2.30 24.54 -19.81
N ARG A 493 -1.98 24.37 -18.53
CA ARG A 493 -1.23 25.33 -17.71
C ARG A 493 0.20 24.84 -17.54
N SER A 494 1.13 25.44 -18.27
CA SER A 494 2.52 24.98 -18.29
C SER A 494 3.15 24.98 -16.90
N TYR A 495 3.74 23.85 -16.49
CA TYR A 495 4.42 23.65 -15.21
C TYR A 495 3.58 24.05 -14.00
N ALA A 496 2.25 23.91 -14.08
CA ALA A 496 1.39 24.12 -12.93
C ALA A 496 1.53 22.99 -11.91
N GLY A 497 1.89 21.78 -12.38
CA GLY A 497 2.12 20.61 -11.55
C GLY A 497 0.84 19.83 -11.23
N GLU A 498 1.01 18.56 -10.89
CA GLU A 498 -0.06 17.66 -10.51
C GLU A 498 0.34 16.77 -9.34
N THR A 499 -0.66 16.31 -8.58
CA THR A 499 -0.49 15.31 -7.53
C THR A 499 -1.48 14.19 -7.76
N TYR A 500 -1.00 12.96 -7.68
CA TYR A 500 -1.79 11.74 -7.85
C TYR A 500 -1.90 11.02 -6.52
N LEU A 501 -3.05 10.41 -6.28
CA LEU A 501 -3.23 9.45 -5.20
C LEU A 501 -3.64 8.11 -5.80
N ILE A 502 -2.89 7.08 -5.43
CA ILE A 502 -3.21 5.69 -5.71
C ILE A 502 -3.69 5.10 -4.40
N ALA A 503 -4.93 4.64 -4.36
CA ALA A 503 -5.47 4.07 -3.15
C ALA A 503 -4.73 2.77 -2.81
N GLY A 504 -4.42 2.61 -1.52
CA GLY A 504 -4.01 1.33 -0.96
C GLY A 504 -5.14 0.30 -1.10
N GLY A 505 -4.94 -0.90 -0.58
CA GLY A 505 -6.06 -1.83 -0.40
C GLY A 505 -5.93 -3.19 -1.04
N GLY A 506 -6.60 -4.13 -0.38
CA GLY A 506 -6.73 -5.52 -0.75
C GLY A 506 -7.48 -5.78 -2.07
N ALA A 507 -7.09 -6.84 -2.76
CA ALA A 507 -7.79 -7.34 -3.94
C ALA A 507 -8.82 -8.42 -3.60
N PHE A 508 -9.97 -8.43 -4.27
CA PHE A 508 -10.86 -9.58 -4.26
C PHE A 508 -10.97 -10.21 -5.64
N ILE A 509 -11.12 -11.53 -5.64
CA ILE A 509 -11.13 -12.32 -6.86
C ILE A 509 -12.52 -12.87 -7.11
N THR A 510 -12.91 -12.81 -8.37
CA THR A 510 -14.14 -13.39 -8.88
C THR A 510 -13.84 -14.39 -9.97
N ALA A 511 -14.60 -15.48 -10.00
CA ALA A 511 -14.57 -16.43 -11.09
C ALA A 511 -15.94 -16.56 -11.76
N HIS A 512 -15.91 -16.92 -13.04
CA HIS A 512 -17.11 -17.31 -13.76
C HIS A 512 -17.74 -18.58 -13.15
N GLY A 513 -19.00 -18.48 -12.74
CA GLY A 513 -19.84 -19.64 -12.41
C GLY A 513 -20.39 -20.36 -13.66
N LEU A 514 -21.46 -21.14 -13.48
CA LEU A 514 -22.06 -21.98 -14.51
C LEU A 514 -22.42 -21.17 -15.78
N GLY A 515 -22.16 -21.77 -16.95
CA GLY A 515 -22.40 -21.15 -18.26
C GLY A 515 -21.35 -20.11 -18.68
N GLY A 516 -20.29 -19.94 -17.89
CA GLY A 516 -19.20 -19.00 -18.13
C GLY A 516 -18.15 -19.48 -19.13
N LYS A 517 -16.97 -18.85 -19.08
CA LYS A 517 -15.80 -19.17 -19.92
C LYS A 517 -14.51 -19.37 -19.09
N SER A 518 -14.67 -19.72 -17.82
CA SER A 518 -13.59 -19.98 -16.86
C SER A 518 -12.58 -18.84 -16.72
N TRP A 519 -13.11 -17.62 -16.67
CA TRP A 519 -12.30 -16.45 -16.36
C TRP A 519 -12.25 -16.30 -14.86
N ILE A 520 -11.06 -15.96 -14.38
CA ILE A 520 -10.81 -15.38 -13.08
C ILE A 520 -10.50 -13.90 -13.32
N LYS A 521 -11.03 -13.03 -12.47
CA LYS A 521 -10.81 -11.60 -12.49
C LYS A 521 -10.57 -11.09 -11.08
N GLU A 522 -9.58 -10.25 -10.96
CA GLU A 522 -9.20 -9.56 -9.75
C GLU A 522 -9.72 -8.12 -9.80
N PHE A 523 -10.10 -7.59 -8.65
CA PHE A 523 -10.60 -6.23 -8.51
C PHE A 523 -10.04 -5.63 -7.22
N ASN A 524 -9.76 -4.32 -7.24
CA ASN A 524 -9.55 -3.57 -6.00
C ASN A 524 -10.89 -3.29 -5.30
N LEU A 525 -10.83 -2.71 -4.09
CA LEU A 525 -11.99 -2.35 -3.28
C LEU A 525 -12.95 -1.36 -3.95
N LEU A 526 -12.45 -0.54 -4.89
CA LEU A 526 -13.27 0.36 -5.71
C LEU A 526 -13.96 -0.34 -6.89
N ALA A 527 -13.82 -1.67 -7.00
CA ALA A 527 -14.33 -2.52 -8.08
C ALA A 527 -13.72 -2.23 -9.46
N ASN A 528 -12.53 -1.64 -9.51
CA ASN A 528 -11.72 -1.53 -10.70
C ASN A 528 -11.04 -2.87 -10.97
N GLY A 529 -11.14 -3.39 -12.20
CA GLY A 529 -10.51 -4.65 -12.55
C GLY A 529 -9.00 -4.51 -12.65
N LEU A 530 -8.26 -5.30 -11.88
CA LEU A 530 -6.79 -5.28 -11.82
C LEU A 530 -6.20 -6.26 -12.84
N ASN A 531 -6.62 -7.53 -12.78
CA ASN A 531 -6.14 -8.59 -13.66
C ASN A 531 -7.27 -9.49 -14.16
N SER A 532 -7.01 -10.22 -15.26
CA SER A 532 -7.91 -11.29 -15.71
C SER A 532 -7.18 -12.39 -16.49
N PHE A 533 -7.48 -13.65 -16.16
CA PHE A 533 -6.93 -14.81 -16.85
C PHE A 533 -7.92 -15.98 -16.91
N LYS A 534 -7.60 -16.99 -17.72
CA LYS A 534 -8.45 -18.19 -17.83
C LYS A 534 -7.83 -19.36 -17.07
N ALA A 535 -8.46 -19.77 -15.97
CA ALA A 535 -8.03 -20.96 -15.23
C ALA A 535 -8.14 -22.24 -16.10
N PHE A 536 -9.25 -22.35 -16.82
CA PHE A 536 -9.52 -23.49 -17.70
C PHE A 536 -9.91 -23.01 -19.10
N GLY A 537 -9.30 -23.60 -20.14
CA GLY A 537 -9.59 -23.25 -21.53
C GLY A 537 -10.92 -23.83 -22.01
N ALA A 538 -11.08 -23.96 -23.34
CA ALA A 538 -12.27 -24.57 -23.98
C ALA A 538 -12.56 -26.04 -23.57
N VAL A 539 -11.71 -26.62 -22.72
CA VAL A 539 -11.85 -27.98 -22.16
C VAL A 539 -12.85 -28.01 -21.01
N ASN A 540 -13.20 -26.86 -20.41
CA ASN A 540 -14.26 -26.74 -19.43
C ASN A 540 -15.56 -26.28 -20.10
N SER A 541 -16.40 -27.24 -20.53
CA SER A 541 -17.51 -26.97 -21.43
C SER A 541 -18.64 -26.13 -20.83
N GLN A 542 -18.82 -26.15 -19.51
CA GLN A 542 -19.76 -25.29 -18.78
C GLN A 542 -19.10 -24.03 -18.23
N GLY A 543 -17.76 -23.96 -18.25
CA GLY A 543 -17.00 -22.76 -17.94
C GLY A 543 -16.94 -22.35 -16.47
N GLU A 544 -17.56 -23.11 -15.55
CA GLU A 544 -17.59 -22.84 -14.11
C GLU A 544 -16.25 -23.11 -13.43
N VAL A 545 -15.88 -22.25 -12.47
CA VAL A 545 -14.63 -22.32 -11.71
C VAL A 545 -14.87 -21.93 -10.25
N HIS A 546 -14.66 -22.87 -9.34
CA HIS A 546 -14.68 -22.65 -7.90
C HIS A 546 -13.31 -22.15 -7.42
N LEU A 547 -13.29 -21.25 -6.43
CA LEU A 547 -12.08 -20.61 -5.95
C LEU A 547 -11.81 -20.93 -4.47
N ALA A 548 -10.54 -20.99 -4.12
CA ALA A 548 -10.02 -20.81 -2.77
C ALA A 548 -8.71 -20.03 -2.89
N VAL A 549 -8.34 -19.31 -1.83
CA VAL A 549 -7.10 -18.53 -1.77
C VAL A 549 -6.45 -18.76 -0.41
N GLY A 550 -5.13 -18.72 -0.38
CA GLY A 550 -4.30 -18.84 0.82
C GLY A 550 -2.87 -19.19 0.44
N ASP A 551 -1.91 -18.82 1.29
CA ASP A 551 -0.47 -19.10 1.12
C ASP A 551 -0.17 -20.62 1.10
N VAL A 552 -0.02 -21.19 -0.09
CA VAL A 552 0.25 -22.62 -0.32
C VAL A 552 1.71 -22.91 -0.69
N ASP A 553 2.56 -21.89 -0.81
CA ASP A 553 3.97 -22.06 -1.19
C ASP A 553 5.01 -21.44 -0.24
N ALA A 554 4.56 -20.89 0.88
CA ALA A 554 5.35 -20.38 2.01
C ALA A 554 6.01 -19.03 1.79
N ASP A 555 5.56 -18.23 0.82
CA ASP A 555 6.15 -16.92 0.53
C ASP A 555 5.45 -15.75 1.26
N SER A 556 4.48 -16.07 2.13
CA SER A 556 3.63 -15.11 2.86
C SER A 556 2.64 -14.34 1.99
N LEU A 557 2.49 -14.72 0.72
CA LEU A 557 1.48 -14.22 -0.20
C LEU A 557 0.43 -15.31 -0.46
N ASP A 558 -0.74 -14.91 -0.96
CA ASP A 558 -1.95 -15.74 -1.02
C ASP A 558 -2.24 -16.34 -2.43
N GLU A 559 -1.91 -17.60 -2.73
CA GLU A 559 -2.11 -18.08 -4.12
C GLU A 559 -3.57 -18.40 -4.45
N ILE A 560 -3.90 -18.35 -5.75
CA ILE A 560 -5.25 -18.67 -6.24
C ILE A 560 -5.35 -20.15 -6.61
N ALA A 561 -6.16 -20.91 -5.86
CA ALA A 561 -6.58 -22.25 -6.27
C ALA A 561 -7.91 -22.23 -7.03
N ALA A 562 -7.88 -22.79 -8.25
CA ALA A 562 -9.05 -22.94 -9.10
C ALA A 562 -9.47 -24.40 -9.25
N GLY A 563 -10.71 -24.69 -8.84
CA GLY A 563 -11.36 -25.97 -8.97
C GLY A 563 -12.22 -26.02 -10.22
N GLN A 564 -12.11 -27.09 -10.99
CA GLN A 564 -12.95 -27.24 -12.19
C GLN A 564 -14.41 -27.50 -11.80
N GLY A 565 -15.35 -26.73 -12.35
CA GLY A 565 -16.79 -26.88 -12.11
C GLY A 565 -17.49 -27.98 -12.95
N GLU A 566 -18.81 -27.87 -13.10
CA GLU A 566 -19.70 -28.89 -13.67
C GLU A 566 -19.28 -29.38 -15.07
N GLY A 567 -19.36 -30.68 -15.30
CA GLY A 567 -18.90 -31.34 -16.54
C GLY A 567 -17.38 -31.44 -16.69
N GLY A 568 -16.64 -31.12 -15.62
CA GLY A 568 -15.19 -31.15 -15.55
C GLY A 568 -14.55 -32.55 -15.46
N LYS A 569 -13.26 -32.58 -15.14
CA LYS A 569 -12.48 -33.81 -14.89
C LYS A 569 -11.78 -33.79 -13.53
N SER A 570 -12.28 -32.97 -12.61
CA SER A 570 -11.75 -32.79 -11.25
C SER A 570 -10.30 -32.34 -11.23
N TRP A 571 -9.99 -31.32 -12.04
CA TRP A 571 -8.71 -30.63 -11.97
C TRP A 571 -8.76 -29.54 -10.91
N VAL A 572 -7.67 -29.47 -10.17
CA VAL A 572 -7.27 -28.32 -9.35
C VAL A 572 -6.04 -27.71 -10.03
N LYS A 573 -5.98 -26.39 -10.06
CA LYS A 573 -4.83 -25.63 -10.54
C LYS A 573 -4.53 -24.49 -9.59
N PHE A 574 -3.27 -24.25 -9.33
CA PHE A 574 -2.79 -23.11 -8.55
C PHE A 574 -2.21 -22.08 -9.48
N PHE A 575 -2.46 -20.83 -9.13
CA PHE A 575 -1.98 -19.69 -9.88
C PHE A 575 -1.45 -18.64 -8.93
N GLU A 576 -0.39 -17.99 -9.38
CA GLU A 576 -0.06 -16.65 -8.92
C GLU A 576 -1.24 -15.71 -9.22
N VAL A 577 -1.33 -14.57 -8.52
CA VAL A 577 -2.34 -13.53 -8.79
C VAL A 577 -2.35 -13.09 -10.25
N ASN A 578 -1.19 -13.13 -10.91
CA ASN A 578 -1.03 -12.82 -12.32
C ASN A 578 -1.64 -13.82 -13.31
N GLY A 579 -2.05 -15.00 -12.83
CA GLY A 579 -2.62 -16.07 -13.64
C GLY A 579 -1.61 -17.02 -14.27
N SER A 580 -0.33 -16.92 -13.93
CA SER A 580 0.69 -17.93 -14.21
C SER A 580 0.44 -19.14 -13.34
N ILE A 581 0.76 -20.32 -13.87
CA ILE A 581 0.43 -21.59 -13.21
C ILE A 581 1.61 -21.98 -12.32
N ILE A 582 1.31 -22.27 -11.06
CA ILE A 582 2.25 -22.83 -10.09
C ILE A 582 2.27 -24.36 -10.26
N ASP A 583 1.15 -25.02 -9.97
CA ASP A 583 0.98 -26.46 -10.21
C ASP A 583 -0.47 -26.85 -10.56
N SER A 584 -0.69 -28.12 -10.90
CA SER A 584 -2.01 -28.67 -11.19
C SER A 584 -2.09 -30.18 -11.00
N PHE A 585 -3.19 -30.65 -10.43
CA PHE A 585 -3.42 -32.08 -10.23
C PHE A 585 -4.89 -32.48 -10.34
N LYS A 586 -5.16 -33.80 -10.36
CA LYS A 586 -6.52 -34.35 -10.36
C LYS A 586 -6.91 -34.94 -9.01
N ALA A 587 -7.82 -34.29 -8.30
CA ALA A 587 -8.23 -34.73 -6.96
C ALA A 587 -9.03 -36.05 -6.94
N PHE A 588 -9.94 -36.24 -7.91
CA PHE A 588 -10.85 -37.41 -7.94
C PHE A 588 -10.85 -38.20 -9.25
N GLY A 589 -10.43 -37.61 -10.37
CA GLY A 589 -10.39 -38.27 -11.67
C GLY A 589 -11.73 -38.88 -12.08
N ALA A 590 -11.71 -40.10 -12.64
CA ALA A 590 -12.93 -40.77 -13.14
C ALA A 590 -13.94 -41.17 -12.05
N ALA A 591 -13.57 -41.09 -10.76
CA ALA A 591 -14.46 -41.40 -9.65
C ALA A 591 -15.44 -40.27 -9.31
N ASN A 592 -15.24 -39.08 -9.89
CA ASN A 592 -16.20 -37.98 -9.85
C ASN A 592 -16.77 -37.78 -11.26
N THR A 593 -17.97 -38.32 -11.49
CA THR A 593 -18.54 -38.41 -12.85
C THR A 593 -19.00 -37.06 -13.40
N ASN A 594 -19.36 -36.10 -12.55
CA ASN A 594 -19.66 -34.73 -12.98
C ASN A 594 -18.42 -33.83 -12.97
N GLY A 595 -17.38 -34.25 -12.23
CA GLY A 595 -16.06 -33.63 -12.28
C GLY A 595 -15.90 -32.35 -11.47
N GLU A 596 -17.00 -31.76 -10.99
CA GLU A 596 -17.06 -30.55 -10.18
C GLU A 596 -16.35 -30.69 -8.82
N LEU A 597 -15.66 -29.64 -8.39
CA LEU A 597 -14.92 -29.57 -7.13
C LEU A 597 -15.18 -28.26 -6.39
N HIS A 598 -15.28 -28.34 -5.06
CA HIS A 598 -15.28 -27.18 -4.17
C HIS A 598 -14.02 -27.22 -3.30
N LEU A 599 -13.45 -26.06 -3.01
CA LEU A 599 -12.11 -25.92 -2.44
C LEU A 599 -12.14 -25.13 -1.14
N ALA A 600 -11.17 -25.40 -0.28
CA ALA A 600 -10.76 -24.52 0.81
C ALA A 600 -9.26 -24.71 1.04
N ILE A 601 -8.55 -23.64 1.39
CA ILE A 601 -7.13 -23.66 1.75
C ILE A 601 -7.03 -23.34 3.24
N GLY A 602 -6.08 -23.96 3.93
CA GLY A 602 -5.76 -23.67 5.32
C GLY A 602 -4.62 -24.51 5.86
N ASN A 603 -4.06 -24.12 6.99
CA ASN A 603 -3.05 -24.86 7.73
C ASN A 603 -3.74 -25.97 8.54
N PHE A 604 -4.03 -27.10 7.91
CA PHE A 604 -4.78 -28.15 8.59
C PHE A 604 -3.88 -29.10 9.40
N ASP A 605 -2.59 -29.20 9.09
CA ASP A 605 -1.68 -30.18 9.70
C ASP A 605 -0.75 -29.64 10.80
N ALA A 606 -0.90 -28.34 11.12
CA ALA A 606 -0.17 -27.60 12.14
C ALA A 606 1.30 -27.30 11.77
N GLU A 607 1.69 -27.45 10.50
CA GLU A 607 2.95 -26.93 9.99
C GLU A 607 2.71 -25.50 9.48
N PRO A 608 3.20 -24.46 10.18
CA PRO A 608 2.94 -23.07 9.81
C PRO A 608 3.73 -22.63 8.57
N SER A 609 4.48 -23.55 7.94
CA SER A 609 5.29 -23.25 6.77
C SER A 609 4.50 -23.30 5.47
N ASP A 610 3.34 -23.93 5.41
CA ASP A 610 2.61 -24.08 4.15
C ASP A 610 1.13 -24.42 4.41
N ASN A 611 0.22 -23.74 3.71
CA ASN A 611 -1.18 -24.14 3.72
C ASN A 611 -1.45 -25.27 2.73
N GLU A 612 -2.50 -26.02 3.03
CA GLU A 612 -2.87 -27.23 2.31
C GLU A 612 -4.23 -27.03 1.64
N ILE A 613 -4.55 -27.87 0.65
CA ILE A 613 -5.82 -27.76 -0.05
C ILE A 613 -6.80 -28.89 0.32
N ALA A 614 -7.94 -28.51 0.88
CA ALA A 614 -9.11 -29.37 1.02
C ALA A 614 -9.97 -29.30 -0.25
N VAL A 615 -10.28 -30.46 -0.82
CA VAL A 615 -11.04 -30.61 -2.06
C VAL A 615 -12.23 -31.53 -1.84
N ALA A 616 -13.42 -31.00 -2.04
CA ALA A 616 -14.68 -31.73 -1.97
C ALA A 616 -15.21 -32.10 -3.36
N GLN A 617 -16.07 -33.12 -3.40
CA GLN A 617 -16.82 -33.46 -4.61
C GLN A 617 -18.07 -32.58 -4.75
N GLY A 618 -18.31 -32.07 -5.96
CA GLY A 618 -19.57 -31.43 -6.35
C GLY A 618 -20.71 -32.40 -6.64
N GLU A 619 -21.71 -31.97 -7.42
CA GLU A 619 -22.95 -32.72 -7.65
C GLU A 619 -22.71 -34.09 -8.31
N GLY A 620 -23.42 -35.13 -7.84
CA GLY A 620 -23.27 -36.51 -8.28
C GLY A 620 -22.12 -37.26 -7.59
N GLY A 621 -21.45 -36.63 -6.62
CA GLY A 621 -20.39 -37.21 -5.79
C GLY A 621 -20.88 -38.17 -4.71
N GLN A 622 -20.00 -38.50 -3.76
CA GLN A 622 -20.32 -39.32 -2.57
C GLN A 622 -19.99 -38.59 -1.26
N SER A 623 -19.92 -37.27 -1.29
CA SER A 623 -19.53 -36.39 -0.18
C SER A 623 -18.15 -36.69 0.38
N TRP A 624 -17.20 -37.01 -0.49
CA TRP A 624 -15.81 -37.09 -0.10
C TRP A 624 -15.18 -35.70 -0.02
N VAL A 625 -14.38 -35.52 1.02
CA VAL A 625 -13.40 -34.44 1.15
C VAL A 625 -12.02 -35.11 1.15
N LYS A 626 -11.07 -34.53 0.43
CA LYS A 626 -9.67 -34.96 0.38
C LYS A 626 -8.74 -33.78 0.61
N VAL A 627 -7.67 -33.99 1.36
CA VAL A 627 -6.64 -32.98 1.61
C VAL A 627 -5.37 -33.34 0.84
N PHE A 628 -4.74 -32.35 0.21
CA PHE A 628 -3.53 -32.49 -0.58
C PHE A 628 -2.55 -31.34 -0.31
N GLU A 629 -1.29 -31.58 -0.61
CA GLU A 629 -0.29 -30.52 -0.84
C GLU A 629 -0.52 -29.84 -2.20
N ILE A 630 0.13 -28.70 -2.41
CA ILE A 630 0.12 -27.97 -3.69
C ILE A 630 0.55 -28.84 -4.89
N ASP A 631 1.52 -29.74 -4.69
CA ASP A 631 2.02 -30.65 -5.73
C ASP A 631 1.07 -31.83 -6.05
N GLY A 632 -0.08 -31.88 -5.36
CA GLY A 632 -1.08 -32.93 -5.47
C GLY A 632 -0.77 -34.20 -4.67
N THR A 633 0.22 -34.16 -3.78
CA THR A 633 0.50 -35.23 -2.83
C THR A 633 -0.70 -35.42 -1.90
N PHE A 634 -1.23 -36.63 -1.87
CA PHE A 634 -2.41 -36.96 -1.07
C PHE A 634 -2.06 -37.09 0.41
N LYS A 635 -2.77 -36.35 1.26
CA LYS A 635 -2.60 -36.39 2.72
C LYS A 635 -3.73 -37.15 3.40
N ARG A 636 -5.00 -36.83 3.09
CA ARG A 636 -6.15 -37.48 3.77
C ARG A 636 -7.45 -37.48 3.00
N ALA A 637 -8.39 -38.34 3.41
CA ALA A 637 -9.74 -38.41 2.88
C ALA A 637 -10.77 -38.84 3.93
N PHE A 638 -11.94 -38.22 3.92
CA PHE A 638 -13.08 -38.62 4.75
C PHE A 638 -14.42 -38.28 4.08
N LYS A 639 -15.52 -38.85 4.57
CA LYS A 639 -16.87 -38.54 4.08
C LYS A 639 -17.56 -37.55 5.00
N ALA A 640 -17.84 -36.35 4.52
CA ALA A 640 -18.48 -35.31 5.33
C ALA A 640 -19.92 -35.70 5.73
N PHE A 641 -20.72 -36.13 4.75
CA PHE A 641 -22.13 -36.47 4.96
C PHE A 641 -22.50 -37.90 4.54
N GLY A 642 -21.70 -38.51 3.65
CA GLY A 642 -21.95 -39.84 3.12
C GLY A 642 -23.36 -39.99 2.52
N ALA A 643 -24.01 -41.12 2.75
CA ALA A 643 -25.33 -41.40 2.17
C ALA A 643 -26.47 -40.48 2.66
N ALA A 644 -26.24 -39.67 3.69
CA ALA A 644 -27.22 -38.69 4.15
C ALA A 644 -27.37 -37.49 3.20
N ASN A 645 -26.40 -37.30 2.29
CA ASN A 645 -26.43 -36.31 1.23
C ASN A 645 -26.58 -37.04 -0.11
N ALA A 646 -27.80 -37.04 -0.65
CA ALA A 646 -28.17 -37.93 -1.75
C ALA A 646 -27.53 -37.53 -3.10
N GLN A 647 -27.32 -36.22 -3.32
CA GLN A 647 -26.61 -35.68 -4.48
C GLN A 647 -25.10 -35.64 -4.27
N GLY A 648 -24.64 -35.73 -3.01
CA GLY A 648 -23.25 -35.98 -2.67
C GLY A 648 -22.35 -34.74 -2.68
N GLU A 649 -22.85 -33.58 -3.10
CA GLU A 649 -22.15 -32.30 -3.19
C GLU A 649 -21.80 -31.71 -1.81
N VAL A 650 -20.60 -31.15 -1.66
CA VAL A 650 -20.13 -30.57 -0.40
C VAL A 650 -19.37 -29.28 -0.64
N HIS A 651 -19.91 -28.17 -0.11
CA HIS A 651 -19.22 -26.88 -0.07
C HIS A 651 -18.24 -26.84 1.10
N LEU A 652 -17.09 -26.20 0.92
CA LEU A 652 -16.04 -26.11 1.93
C LEU A 652 -15.74 -24.66 2.31
N ALA A 653 -15.29 -24.49 3.55
CA ALA A 653 -14.54 -23.35 4.04
C ALA A 653 -13.52 -23.86 5.07
N ALA A 654 -12.55 -23.03 5.42
CA ALA A 654 -11.51 -23.36 6.39
C ALA A 654 -11.21 -22.15 7.28
N GLY A 655 -10.75 -22.42 8.49
CA GLY A 655 -10.27 -21.42 9.44
C GLY A 655 -10.14 -22.01 10.84
N ASP A 656 -9.28 -21.40 11.65
CA ASP A 656 -9.04 -21.74 13.06
C ASP A 656 -10.25 -21.36 13.93
N LEU A 657 -11.14 -22.32 14.14
CA LEU A 657 -12.37 -22.13 14.90
C LEU A 657 -12.19 -22.57 16.37
N GLU A 658 -11.23 -23.44 16.67
CA GLU A 658 -11.07 -24.05 17.98
C GLU A 658 -9.79 -23.60 18.70
N ASN A 659 -9.93 -22.53 19.49
CA ASN A 659 -8.95 -22.03 20.47
C ASN A 659 -7.81 -21.18 19.91
N ALA A 660 -7.88 -20.73 18.65
CA ALA A 660 -6.89 -19.87 18.03
C ALA A 660 -5.47 -20.48 18.15
N ASP A 661 -5.35 -21.78 17.89
CA ASP A 661 -4.11 -22.54 18.06
C ASP A 661 -3.23 -22.59 16.80
N GLY A 662 -3.65 -21.90 15.74
CA GLY A 662 -3.00 -21.82 14.44
C GLY A 662 -3.31 -23.00 13.53
N ILE A 663 -4.26 -23.86 13.90
CA ILE A 663 -4.66 -25.03 13.11
C ILE A 663 -6.07 -24.81 12.57
N ASP A 664 -6.19 -24.79 11.24
CA ASP A 664 -7.48 -24.59 10.60
C ASP A 664 -8.38 -25.83 10.69
N GLU A 665 -9.66 -25.61 10.95
CA GLU A 665 -10.69 -26.62 10.82
C GLU A 665 -11.30 -26.65 9.42
N ILE A 666 -11.75 -27.83 8.99
CA ILE A 666 -12.50 -27.98 7.74
C ILE A 666 -14.00 -27.85 8.03
N VAL A 667 -14.63 -26.80 7.51
CA VAL A 667 -16.08 -26.60 7.60
C VAL A 667 -16.74 -27.09 6.31
N ALA A 668 -17.71 -27.99 6.45
CA ALA A 668 -18.42 -28.58 5.32
C ALA A 668 -19.92 -28.26 5.37
N GLY A 669 -20.45 -27.77 4.25
CA GLY A 669 -21.87 -27.52 4.00
C GLY A 669 -22.46 -28.60 3.11
N MET A 670 -23.70 -28.98 3.34
CA MET A 670 -24.39 -29.85 2.37
C MET A 670 -24.77 -29.07 1.13
N GLY A 671 -24.51 -29.67 -0.04
CA GLY A 671 -24.95 -29.16 -1.34
C GLY A 671 -26.44 -29.35 -1.63
N GLU A 672 -26.83 -29.24 -2.90
CA GLU A 672 -28.23 -29.28 -3.37
C GLU A 672 -28.94 -30.56 -2.91
N GLY A 673 -30.22 -30.39 -2.54
CA GLY A 673 -31.11 -31.41 -1.98
C GLY A 673 -30.73 -31.93 -0.59
N GLY A 674 -29.76 -31.28 0.04
CA GLY A 674 -29.36 -31.48 1.42
C GLY A 674 -30.42 -31.04 2.44
N SER A 675 -30.05 -31.06 3.73
CA SER A 675 -30.92 -30.63 4.83
C SER A 675 -30.44 -29.34 5.50
N SER A 676 -29.69 -28.50 4.79
CA SER A 676 -29.08 -27.26 5.27
C SER A 676 -28.21 -27.41 6.52
N ARG A 677 -27.42 -28.47 6.60
CA ARG A 677 -26.60 -28.74 7.79
C ARG A 677 -25.11 -28.61 7.50
N VAL A 678 -24.45 -28.03 8.49
CA VAL A 678 -23.03 -27.70 8.52
C VAL A 678 -22.35 -28.65 9.50
N LYS A 679 -21.09 -28.99 9.21
CA LYS A 679 -20.24 -29.80 10.07
C LYS A 679 -18.84 -29.22 10.09
N ILE A 680 -18.24 -29.22 11.27
CA ILE A 680 -16.84 -28.82 11.48
C ILE A 680 -16.05 -30.10 11.71
N PHE A 681 -14.92 -30.23 11.03
CA PHE A 681 -14.04 -31.39 11.08
C PHE A 681 -12.64 -30.98 11.48
N SER A 682 -12.02 -31.79 12.34
CA SER A 682 -10.57 -31.78 12.52
C SER A 682 -9.88 -32.35 11.28
N TYR A 683 -8.58 -32.08 11.16
CA TYR A 683 -7.71 -32.61 10.12
C TYR A 683 -7.93 -34.10 9.82
N ASP A 684 -8.06 -34.94 10.85
CA ASP A 684 -8.26 -36.40 10.75
C ASP A 684 -9.64 -36.84 10.22
N GLY A 685 -10.56 -35.89 9.98
CA GLY A 685 -11.93 -36.13 9.53
C GLY A 685 -12.89 -36.51 10.65
N SER A 686 -12.50 -36.35 11.92
CA SER A 686 -13.41 -36.46 13.05
C SER A 686 -14.36 -35.26 13.09
N VAL A 687 -15.64 -35.48 13.44
CA VAL A 687 -16.62 -34.40 13.54
C VAL A 687 -16.46 -33.73 14.90
N ILE A 688 -16.14 -32.44 14.90
CA ILE A 688 -16.07 -31.61 16.12
C ILE A 688 -17.49 -31.14 16.46
N ARG A 689 -18.18 -30.49 15.51
CA ARG A 689 -19.54 -29.96 15.70
C ARG A 689 -20.43 -30.17 14.48
N SER A 690 -21.74 -30.07 14.69
CA SER A 690 -22.72 -30.10 13.61
C SER A 690 -24.01 -29.40 14.01
N PHE A 691 -24.49 -28.52 13.13
CA PHE A 691 -25.73 -27.77 13.34
C PHE A 691 -26.49 -27.58 12.02
N LYS A 692 -27.72 -27.08 12.12
CA LYS A 692 -28.58 -26.81 10.96
C LYS A 692 -28.63 -25.31 10.73
N ALA A 693 -28.08 -24.83 9.61
CA ALA A 693 -27.98 -23.41 9.29
C ALA A 693 -29.34 -22.81 8.89
N PHE A 694 -30.14 -23.55 8.11
CA PHE A 694 -31.42 -23.06 7.60
C PHE A 694 -32.57 -24.03 7.79
N GLU A 695 -33.73 -23.49 8.14
CA GLU A 695 -34.97 -24.23 8.06
C GLU A 695 -35.46 -24.33 6.62
N SER A 696 -36.24 -25.37 6.31
CA SER A 696 -36.75 -25.61 4.95
C SER A 696 -37.63 -24.47 4.42
N ALA A 697 -38.17 -23.64 5.32
CA ALA A 697 -38.92 -22.45 4.95
C ALA A 697 -38.03 -21.34 4.35
N ASP A 698 -36.75 -21.31 4.70
CA ASP A 698 -35.77 -20.33 4.26
C ASP A 698 -34.87 -20.88 3.15
N ASN A 699 -34.58 -22.18 3.19
CA ASN A 699 -33.78 -22.86 2.19
C ASN A 699 -34.39 -24.21 1.79
N PRO A 700 -35.43 -24.21 0.93
CA PRO A 700 -36.07 -25.43 0.44
C PRO A 700 -35.13 -26.36 -0.33
N GLY A 701 -34.14 -25.79 -1.04
CA GLY A 701 -33.13 -26.55 -1.80
C GLY A 701 -32.09 -27.23 -0.91
N GLY A 702 -31.92 -26.76 0.34
CA GLY A 702 -31.10 -27.45 1.33
C GLY A 702 -29.59 -27.21 1.22
N GLU A 703 -29.15 -26.52 0.17
CA GLU A 703 -27.76 -26.19 -0.14
C GLU A 703 -27.23 -25.04 0.72
N VAL A 704 -26.04 -25.21 1.28
CA VAL A 704 -25.38 -24.20 2.13
C VAL A 704 -23.98 -23.96 1.64
N ARG A 705 -23.69 -22.71 1.27
CA ARG A 705 -22.33 -22.23 1.02
C ARG A 705 -21.80 -21.55 2.28
N LEU A 706 -20.48 -21.54 2.43
CA LEU A 706 -19.82 -21.23 3.69
C LEU A 706 -18.68 -20.24 3.48
N ALA A 707 -18.46 -19.42 4.49
CA ALA A 707 -17.23 -18.68 4.72
C ALA A 707 -16.93 -18.72 6.22
N VAL A 708 -15.66 -18.54 6.57
CA VAL A 708 -15.19 -18.45 7.96
C VAL A 708 -14.47 -17.10 8.08
N GLY A 709 -14.64 -16.45 9.22
CA GLY A 709 -14.04 -15.13 9.49
C GLY A 709 -14.44 -14.60 10.87
N ASN A 710 -13.73 -13.59 11.34
CA ASN A 710 -14.00 -12.85 12.56
C ASN A 710 -15.09 -11.81 12.30
N PHE A 711 -16.32 -12.04 12.75
CA PHE A 711 -17.45 -11.14 12.50
C PHE A 711 -17.84 -10.30 13.70
N ASP A 712 -17.18 -10.45 14.85
CA ASP A 712 -17.52 -9.71 16.07
C ASP A 712 -16.34 -9.15 16.87
N ALA A 713 -15.15 -9.13 16.27
CA ALA A 713 -13.90 -8.60 16.83
C ALA A 713 -13.39 -9.38 18.04
N ASP A 714 -13.73 -10.67 18.14
CA ASP A 714 -13.12 -11.55 19.12
C ASP A 714 -11.99 -12.39 18.51
N ALA A 715 -11.33 -13.24 19.30
CA ALA A 715 -10.16 -14.00 18.84
C ALA A 715 -10.53 -15.36 18.24
N ASP A 716 -11.77 -15.83 18.45
CA ASP A 716 -12.32 -16.99 17.80
C ASP A 716 -12.88 -16.58 16.43
N LEU A 717 -12.82 -17.48 15.44
CA LEU A 717 -13.50 -17.26 14.16
C LEU A 717 -14.94 -17.77 14.18
N GLU A 718 -15.79 -17.18 13.34
CA GLU A 718 -17.20 -17.52 13.17
C GLU A 718 -17.48 -18.12 11.79
N ILE A 719 -18.70 -18.64 11.62
CA ILE A 719 -19.16 -19.27 10.39
C ILE A 719 -20.26 -18.43 9.75
N ALA A 720 -20.01 -17.91 8.56
CA ALA A 720 -21.02 -17.36 7.69
C ALA A 720 -21.60 -18.46 6.78
N ALA A 721 -22.92 -18.54 6.72
CA ALA A 721 -23.63 -19.49 5.87
C ALA A 721 -24.66 -18.76 5.02
N SER A 722 -24.73 -19.11 3.74
CA SER A 722 -25.70 -18.55 2.79
C SER A 722 -26.61 -19.62 2.20
N THR A 723 -27.75 -19.21 1.65
CA THR A 723 -28.69 -20.11 0.96
C THR A 723 -28.26 -20.37 -0.48
N GLY A 724 -28.30 -21.63 -0.92
CA GLY A 724 -28.08 -22.02 -2.31
C GLY A 724 -29.34 -21.99 -3.20
N TYR A 725 -29.36 -22.82 -4.25
CA TYR A 725 -30.45 -22.84 -5.26
C TYR A 725 -31.84 -23.05 -4.64
N ASN A 726 -32.84 -22.29 -5.14
CA ASN A 726 -34.19 -22.14 -4.57
C ASN A 726 -34.25 -21.55 -3.15
N GLY A 727 -33.17 -20.91 -2.69
CA GLY A 727 -33.07 -20.22 -1.40
C GLY A 727 -33.89 -18.93 -1.32
N LYS A 728 -33.68 -18.17 -0.24
CA LYS A 728 -34.32 -16.86 -0.01
C LYS A 728 -33.33 -15.71 0.07
N ASN A 729 -32.17 -15.84 -0.57
CA ASN A 729 -31.10 -14.83 -0.55
C ASN A 729 -30.61 -14.48 0.86
N LYS A 730 -30.57 -15.44 1.77
CA LYS A 730 -30.25 -15.19 3.18
C LYS A 730 -28.80 -15.51 3.48
N VAL A 731 -28.21 -14.69 4.33
CA VAL A 731 -26.93 -14.93 5.00
C VAL A 731 -27.18 -14.99 6.50
N ARG A 732 -26.48 -15.91 7.18
CA ARG A 732 -26.52 -16.11 8.63
C ARG A 732 -25.12 -16.28 9.16
N LEU A 733 -24.84 -15.61 10.27
CA LEU A 733 -23.58 -15.71 11.01
C LEU A 733 -23.81 -16.56 12.25
N PHE A 734 -22.89 -17.48 12.50
CA PHE A 734 -22.96 -18.43 13.58
C PHE A 734 -21.65 -18.48 14.35
N GLU A 735 -21.78 -18.60 15.65
CA GLU A 735 -20.74 -19.15 16.51
C GLU A 735 -20.36 -20.55 16.04
N LYS A 736 -19.14 -21.01 16.37
CA LYS A 736 -18.72 -22.40 16.11
C LYS A 736 -19.69 -23.45 16.64
N ASP A 737 -20.40 -23.17 17.74
CA ASP A 737 -21.40 -24.08 18.32
C ASP A 737 -22.76 -24.12 17.58
N GLY A 738 -22.94 -23.26 16.56
CA GLY A 738 -24.15 -23.11 15.78
C GLY A 738 -25.16 -22.13 16.36
N THR A 739 -24.79 -21.37 17.39
CA THR A 739 -25.59 -20.25 17.90
C THR A 739 -25.65 -19.15 16.86
N LEU A 740 -26.85 -18.68 16.53
CA LEU A 740 -27.05 -17.63 15.54
C LEU A 740 -26.68 -16.27 16.13
N ILE A 741 -25.68 -15.63 15.53
CA ILE A 741 -25.25 -14.26 15.85
C ILE A 741 -26.17 -13.28 15.11
N ARG A 742 -26.27 -13.44 13.78
CA ARG A 742 -26.96 -12.48 12.91
C ARG A 742 -27.55 -13.10 11.66
N GLN A 743 -28.50 -12.41 11.03
CA GLN A 743 -29.00 -12.76 9.70
C GLN A 743 -29.44 -11.53 8.91
N PHE A 744 -29.23 -11.56 7.60
CA PHE A 744 -29.70 -10.53 6.67
C PHE A 744 -30.00 -11.12 5.28
N ALA A 745 -30.48 -10.28 4.36
CA ALA A 745 -30.80 -10.68 2.99
C ALA A 745 -29.91 -9.94 1.98
N ALA A 746 -28.99 -10.65 1.31
CA ALA A 746 -27.97 -10.05 0.46
C ALA A 746 -28.56 -9.28 -0.75
N PHE A 747 -29.56 -9.86 -1.42
CA PHE A 747 -30.10 -9.28 -2.67
C PHE A 747 -31.58 -8.87 -2.58
N GLY A 748 -32.17 -8.86 -1.38
CA GLY A 748 -33.57 -8.49 -1.18
C GLY A 748 -34.58 -9.39 -1.95
N SER A 749 -35.85 -8.96 -2.00
CA SER A 749 -36.90 -9.69 -2.74
C SER A 749 -36.82 -9.44 -4.24
N GLY A 750 -36.22 -10.38 -4.98
CA GLY A 750 -36.16 -10.35 -6.45
C GLY A 750 -34.82 -9.88 -7.05
N GLY A 751 -33.80 -9.56 -6.24
CA GLY A 751 -32.47 -9.19 -6.74
C GLY A 751 -31.68 -10.38 -7.33
N ASN A 752 -31.88 -11.58 -6.78
CA ASN A 752 -31.49 -12.84 -7.39
C ASN A 752 -32.72 -13.81 -7.45
N PRO A 753 -33.22 -14.16 -8.66
CA PRO A 753 -34.47 -14.90 -8.83
C PRO A 753 -34.50 -16.30 -8.19
N ASN A 754 -33.35 -16.98 -8.12
CA ASN A 754 -33.26 -18.35 -7.62
C ASN A 754 -32.84 -18.42 -6.16
N GLY A 755 -32.50 -17.30 -5.52
CA GLY A 755 -32.21 -17.27 -4.09
C GLY A 755 -30.82 -17.74 -3.67
N ASP A 756 -29.97 -18.09 -4.63
CA ASP A 756 -28.62 -18.63 -4.45
C ASP A 756 -27.60 -17.51 -4.19
N VAL A 757 -26.83 -17.61 -3.11
CA VAL A 757 -25.89 -16.58 -2.70
C VAL A 757 -24.52 -17.20 -2.49
N GLN A 758 -23.59 -16.82 -3.34
CA GLN A 758 -22.17 -17.14 -3.20
C GLN A 758 -21.60 -16.25 -2.10
N ILE A 759 -20.74 -16.80 -1.24
CA ILE A 759 -20.25 -16.08 -0.05
C ILE A 759 -18.76 -16.33 0.17
N THR A 760 -18.05 -15.28 0.56
CA THR A 760 -16.71 -15.32 1.15
C THR A 760 -16.65 -14.23 2.23
N ALA A 761 -15.61 -14.27 3.06
CA ALA A 761 -15.41 -13.34 4.16
C ALA A 761 -13.97 -12.83 4.14
N ALA A 762 -13.80 -11.56 4.49
CA ALA A 762 -12.52 -10.88 4.48
C ALA A 762 -12.64 -9.54 5.19
N ASP A 763 -11.70 -9.23 6.05
CA ASP A 763 -11.46 -7.92 6.62
C ASP A 763 -10.95 -7.02 5.50
N ILE A 764 -11.89 -6.28 4.91
CA ILE A 764 -11.69 -5.48 3.72
C ILE A 764 -11.25 -4.08 4.10
N ASP A 765 -11.68 -3.58 5.26
CA ASP A 765 -11.30 -2.27 5.78
C ASP A 765 -10.35 -2.37 7.00
N ASP A 766 -9.72 -3.55 7.16
CA ASP A 766 -8.75 -3.94 8.19
C ASP A 766 -9.06 -3.43 9.61
N ASN A 767 -10.34 -3.48 9.97
CA ASN A 767 -10.78 -3.00 11.27
C ASN A 767 -10.71 -4.09 12.36
N GLY A 768 -10.17 -5.26 12.02
CA GLY A 768 -10.17 -6.49 12.80
C GLY A 768 -11.48 -7.29 12.70
N ILE A 769 -12.41 -6.91 11.83
CA ILE A 769 -13.71 -7.57 11.62
C ILE A 769 -13.92 -7.82 10.13
N ASP A 770 -14.02 -9.08 9.76
CA ASP A 770 -14.27 -9.50 8.40
C ASP A 770 -15.62 -8.98 7.84
N GLU A 771 -15.56 -8.32 6.68
CA GLU A 771 -16.70 -8.10 5.80
C GLU A 771 -17.18 -9.39 5.14
N ILE A 772 -18.42 -9.35 4.67
CA ILE A 772 -19.10 -10.45 4.00
C ILE A 772 -19.35 -10.06 2.55
N LEU A 773 -18.67 -10.75 1.64
CA LEU A 773 -18.87 -10.56 0.20
C LEU A 773 -19.88 -11.57 -0.30
N CYS A 774 -20.95 -11.06 -0.92
CA CYS A 774 -22.02 -11.86 -1.49
C CYS A 774 -22.03 -11.73 -3.02
N GLY A 775 -21.96 -12.86 -3.70
CA GLY A 775 -22.08 -12.98 -5.15
C GLY A 775 -23.44 -13.53 -5.54
N HIS A 776 -23.93 -13.14 -6.72
CA HIS A 776 -25.05 -13.83 -7.34
C HIS A 776 -24.69 -15.29 -7.67
N GLY A 777 -25.49 -16.23 -7.18
CA GLY A 777 -25.47 -17.63 -7.58
C GLY A 777 -26.19 -17.91 -8.90
N GLU A 778 -26.55 -19.17 -9.15
CA GLU A 778 -27.14 -19.61 -10.43
C GLU A 778 -28.41 -18.82 -10.82
N GLY A 779 -28.46 -18.30 -12.06
CA GLY A 779 -29.58 -17.55 -12.63
C GLY A 779 -29.62 -16.06 -12.27
N GLY A 780 -28.57 -15.54 -11.63
CA GLY A 780 -28.42 -14.14 -11.28
C GLY A 780 -27.92 -13.25 -12.42
N GLY A 781 -27.59 -12.00 -12.08
CA GLY A 781 -27.09 -10.97 -13.00
C GLY A 781 -25.60 -10.61 -12.85
N SER A 782 -24.79 -11.48 -12.23
CA SER A 782 -23.37 -11.25 -11.96
C SER A 782 -23.10 -10.02 -11.09
N TRP A 783 -23.92 -9.82 -10.04
CA TRP A 783 -23.67 -8.78 -9.06
C TRP A 783 -22.87 -9.33 -7.90
N VAL A 784 -22.00 -8.48 -7.37
CA VAL A 784 -21.31 -8.65 -6.09
C VAL A 784 -21.77 -7.53 -5.16
N LYS A 785 -21.92 -7.84 -3.88
CA LYS A 785 -22.21 -6.89 -2.81
C LYS A 785 -21.36 -7.19 -1.60
N VAL A 786 -20.81 -6.14 -1.00
CA VAL A 786 -20.02 -6.23 0.24
C VAL A 786 -20.86 -5.71 1.39
N PHE A 787 -20.81 -6.39 2.52
CA PHE A 787 -21.53 -6.04 3.74
C PHE A 787 -20.58 -6.04 4.93
N LYS A 788 -20.72 -5.05 5.82
CA LYS A 788 -20.16 -5.17 7.18
C LYS A 788 -20.76 -6.38 7.88
N ALA A 789 -20.08 -6.90 8.90
CA ALA A 789 -20.59 -8.00 9.71
C ALA A 789 -21.99 -7.73 10.31
N ASP A 790 -22.36 -6.46 10.53
CA ASP A 790 -23.68 -6.06 11.01
C ASP A 790 -24.81 -6.16 9.97
N GLY A 791 -24.49 -6.45 8.71
CA GLY A 791 -25.39 -6.56 7.56
C GLY A 791 -25.61 -5.27 6.77
N THR A 792 -24.90 -4.19 7.10
CA THR A 792 -24.93 -2.92 6.37
C THR A 792 -24.18 -3.07 5.05
N SER A 793 -24.81 -2.69 3.93
CA SER A 793 -24.17 -2.77 2.62
C SER A 793 -23.15 -1.64 2.42
N ILE A 794 -21.94 -1.99 2.02
CA ILE A 794 -20.84 -1.07 1.73
C ILE A 794 -20.80 -0.76 0.23
N LEU A 795 -20.67 -1.81 -0.60
CA LEU A 795 -20.39 -1.70 -2.03
C LEU A 795 -21.31 -2.62 -2.86
N SER A 796 -21.57 -2.26 -4.12
CA SER A 796 -22.17 -3.18 -5.09
C SER A 796 -21.76 -2.90 -6.53
N PHE A 797 -21.37 -3.92 -7.29
CA PHE A 797 -20.93 -3.79 -8.70
C PHE A 797 -21.20 -5.07 -9.52
N LYS A 798 -20.97 -5.02 -10.84
CA LYS A 798 -21.10 -6.17 -11.75
C LYS A 798 -19.75 -6.66 -12.28
N ALA A 799 -19.30 -7.86 -11.90
CA ALA A 799 -17.98 -8.37 -12.28
C ALA A 799 -17.82 -8.75 -13.77
N PHE A 800 -18.88 -9.28 -14.42
CA PHE A 800 -18.78 -9.88 -15.76
C PHE A 800 -19.75 -9.33 -16.81
N GLY A 801 -20.45 -8.22 -16.53
CA GLY A 801 -21.21 -7.45 -17.53
C GLY A 801 -22.00 -8.27 -18.56
N GLY A 802 -23.00 -9.06 -18.17
CA GLY A 802 -23.90 -9.79 -19.09
C GLY A 802 -23.25 -10.88 -19.96
N VAL A 803 -21.94 -11.14 -19.82
CA VAL A 803 -21.19 -12.15 -20.58
C VAL A 803 -21.30 -13.56 -19.95
N ASN A 804 -21.78 -13.65 -18.71
CA ASN A 804 -22.18 -14.93 -18.09
C ASN A 804 -23.67 -15.20 -18.34
N ALA A 805 -23.98 -16.31 -19.03
CA ALA A 805 -25.34 -16.66 -19.46
C ALA A 805 -26.28 -17.04 -18.30
N GLN A 806 -25.76 -17.61 -17.21
CA GLN A 806 -26.51 -17.86 -15.97
C GLN A 806 -26.13 -16.87 -14.85
N GLY A 807 -25.15 -16.00 -15.09
CA GLY A 807 -24.84 -14.86 -14.24
C GLY A 807 -24.26 -15.18 -12.86
N GLU A 808 -23.87 -16.43 -12.61
CA GLU A 808 -23.24 -16.88 -11.37
C GLU A 808 -21.79 -16.39 -11.22
N ILE A 809 -21.37 -16.09 -9.99
CA ILE A 809 -20.00 -15.68 -9.66
C ILE A 809 -19.52 -16.43 -8.42
N HIS A 810 -18.35 -17.04 -8.49
CA HIS A 810 -17.65 -17.54 -7.30
C HIS A 810 -16.67 -16.48 -6.81
N LEU A 811 -16.51 -16.37 -5.49
CA LEU A 811 -15.74 -15.31 -4.83
C LEU A 811 -14.65 -15.92 -3.96
N ALA A 812 -13.50 -15.27 -3.89
CA ALA A 812 -12.48 -15.50 -2.88
C ALA A 812 -11.77 -14.17 -2.56
N ARG A 813 -11.25 -14.04 -1.34
CA ARG A 813 -10.35 -12.95 -0.93
C ARG A 813 -8.96 -13.18 -1.54
N CYS A 814 -8.22 -12.12 -1.82
CA CYS A 814 -6.76 -12.12 -1.89
C CYS A 814 -6.25 -11.11 -0.84
N LYS A 815 -5.22 -11.42 -0.04
CA LYS A 815 -4.58 -10.45 0.85
C LYS A 815 -3.59 -9.49 0.16
N TYR A 816 -3.67 -9.29 -1.16
CA TYR A 816 -2.71 -8.48 -1.94
C TYR A 816 -3.16 -7.05 -2.14
#